data_AF-A0A7W1UJU9-F1
#
_entry.id   AF-A0A7W1UJU9-F1
#
_cell.length_a   1.000
_cell.length_b   1.000
_cell.length_c   1.000
_cell.angle_alpha   90.00
_cell.angle_beta   90.00
_cell.angle_gamma   90.00
#
_symmetry.space_group_name_H-M   'P 1'
#
loop_
_entity.id
_entity.type
_entity.pdbx_description
1 polymer ?
#
loop_
_entity_poly.entity_id
_entity_poly.type
_entity_poly.pdbx_seq_one_letter_code
_entity_poly.pdbx_strand_id
1 'polypeptide(L)'
;MKRSLIVPALLSIVISACDKETPNPVIAVDVVTSVSRGASGVVTIPVGGTVQLTANPRGGGGVVLTDRPVTWSSSNAAVAQVNPTTGTVTTVTGVASGTATITAQSEDARGTVDVAVEAPVSTGCQEGSTFLNLRVGEVFTATGPAASIVCLNGGSGSEYTYIPFFASEAGSARLALEVNAGGIGAATGPPNPSLAPGLATLNQASAGGSISLDENFERRLREKEIRELTPLIPSARAAALHRSGGALRNLVQAIPVEGDLLTLNANANSGCTNPDNRVGRVVAITQRAIVVVDTANPQNAGISDEEYRSFGVAFDTLAYPVNVENFGEPSDIDNNGKVLIFYTRAVNELTPEKNPSFIGGFFFGRDLFPRQARGNLGACASSNEREMFYMLAPDPEGVVNNNKRPADLIRRSTVGTIAHEFQHLINQSRRLYVNTGAAPFEEVWLNEGLSHIAEELAFYRVSRLAPRQNITIETIRSSNQVVDAFNRYAISNFGRFISYLQRPDTASLLGVDNLPTRGASWAFLRYAADRKAGPDQPFWFALVNSRTRGVANLRNALATEPINWMQDWTVSVYTDDTDLPVEGRFTQPSWNFRSIMPAFTSTNNRYPLQTIALTTSSAVNLNLFGGGAAYLRFGVAPSGRAGIRVTSGGVTPPANLRISIVRTK
;
A
#
# COMPACT_ATOMS: atom_id res chain seq x y z
N MET A 1 -46.45 -59.06 64.97
CA MET A 1 -45.86 -57.79 64.52
C MET A 1 -46.57 -57.35 63.23
N LYS A 2 -47.08 -56.10 63.18
CA LYS A 2 -47.56 -55.30 62.03
C LYS A 2 -48.61 -55.96 61.09
N ARG A 3 -49.94 -55.82 61.28
CA ARG A 3 -50.88 -54.73 60.94
C ARG A 3 -50.82 -54.21 59.48
N SER A 4 -51.88 -54.53 58.70
CA SER A 4 -52.73 -53.65 57.86
C SER A 4 -53.74 -54.55 57.11
N LEU A 5 -55.02 -54.69 57.47
CA LEU A 5 -56.20 -53.79 57.51
C LEU A 5 -56.59 -53.16 56.15
N ILE A 6 -57.54 -53.79 55.43
CA ILE A 6 -58.97 -53.45 55.11
C ILE A 6 -59.21 -52.63 53.80
N VAL A 7 -59.81 -53.34 52.82
CA VAL A 7 -60.90 -53.05 51.82
C VAL A 7 -61.73 -51.75 52.09
N PRO A 8 -62.33 -50.97 51.15
CA PRO A 8 -63.15 -51.41 50.00
C PRO A 8 -63.19 -50.53 48.72
N ALA A 9 -64.00 -51.01 47.77
CA ALA A 9 -64.26 -50.54 46.41
C ALA A 9 -64.97 -49.17 46.29
N LEU A 10 -64.80 -48.51 45.14
CA LEU A 10 -65.85 -47.70 44.52
C LEU A 10 -65.58 -47.46 43.02
N LEU A 11 -66.56 -47.89 42.22
CA LEU A 11 -66.69 -47.72 40.78
C LEU A 11 -67.17 -46.27 40.51
N SER A 12 -66.46 -45.50 39.69
CA SER A 12 -66.93 -44.20 39.21
C SER A 12 -66.79 -44.12 37.69
N ILE A 13 -67.93 -43.93 37.05
CA ILE A 13 -68.16 -43.71 35.63
C ILE A 13 -67.56 -42.34 35.25
N VAL A 14 -66.65 -42.32 34.27
CA VAL A 14 -66.20 -41.08 33.61
C VAL A 14 -66.88 -41.01 32.25
N ILE A 15 -67.81 -40.06 32.12
CA ILE A 15 -68.44 -39.67 30.87
C ILE A 15 -67.38 -38.91 30.05
N SER A 16 -67.04 -39.44 28.87
CA SER A 16 -66.24 -38.71 27.88
C SER A 16 -67.11 -37.61 27.26
N ALA A 17 -66.96 -36.39 27.76
CA ALA A 17 -67.41 -35.21 27.05
C ALA A 17 -66.41 -34.95 25.92
N CYS A 18 -66.88 -35.04 24.68
CA CYS A 18 -66.15 -34.58 23.50
C CYS A 18 -66.28 -33.06 23.48
N ASP A 19 -65.46 -32.36 24.27
CA ASP A 19 -65.21 -30.95 24.03
C ASP A 19 -64.56 -30.86 22.65
N LYS A 20 -65.25 -30.26 21.69
CA LYS A 20 -64.57 -29.68 20.53
C LYS A 20 -63.62 -28.64 21.11
N GLU A 21 -62.35 -29.01 21.30
CA GLU A 21 -61.29 -28.04 21.57
C GLU A 21 -61.45 -26.93 20.53
N THR A 22 -61.83 -25.74 20.98
CA THR A 22 -61.80 -24.56 20.12
C THR A 22 -60.35 -24.41 19.68
N PRO A 23 -60.06 -24.43 18.36
CA PRO A 23 -58.69 -24.35 17.89
C PRO A 23 -58.03 -23.11 18.51
N ASN A 24 -56.85 -23.28 19.13
CA ASN A 24 -56.12 -22.19 19.78
C ASN A 24 -55.99 -21.01 18.79
N PRO A 25 -56.51 -19.81 19.10
CA PRO A 25 -56.55 -18.71 18.15
C PRO A 25 -55.14 -18.19 17.85
N VAL A 26 -54.93 -17.67 16.64
CA VAL A 26 -53.68 -16.98 16.30
C VAL A 26 -53.67 -15.61 16.98
N ILE A 27 -52.66 -15.34 17.81
CA ILE A 27 -52.50 -14.10 18.57
C ILE A 27 -51.46 -13.18 17.92
N ALA A 28 -50.50 -13.74 17.18
CA ALA A 28 -49.48 -12.98 16.45
C ALA A 28 -49.02 -13.72 15.19
N VAL A 29 -48.46 -12.99 14.22
CA VAL A 29 -47.79 -13.56 13.05
C VAL A 29 -46.40 -12.97 12.93
N ASP A 30 -45.36 -13.80 13.10
CA ASP A 30 -43.99 -13.37 12.85
C ASP A 30 -43.65 -13.52 11.38
N VAL A 31 -43.19 -12.45 10.73
CA VAL A 31 -42.67 -12.54 9.36
C VAL A 31 -41.15 -12.61 9.40
N VAL A 32 -40.56 -13.61 8.77
CA VAL A 32 -39.11 -13.80 8.64
C VAL A 32 -38.72 -13.69 7.17
N THR A 33 -37.58 -13.08 6.90
CA THR A 33 -37.07 -12.79 5.54
C THR A 33 -35.91 -13.74 5.22
N SER A 34 -35.74 -14.13 3.95
CA SER A 34 -34.58 -14.94 3.52
C SER A 34 -33.24 -14.19 3.59
N VAL A 35 -33.28 -12.89 3.89
CA VAL A 35 -32.14 -11.99 4.07
C VAL A 35 -32.28 -11.23 5.39
N SER A 36 -31.17 -10.86 6.02
CA SER A 36 -31.21 -10.04 7.25
C SER A 36 -31.80 -8.66 6.99
N ARG A 37 -32.72 -8.19 7.84
CA ARG A 37 -33.30 -6.84 7.78
C ARG A 37 -32.25 -5.79 8.13
N GLY A 38 -32.33 -4.60 7.53
CA GLY A 38 -31.49 -3.46 7.94
C GLY A 38 -31.83 -2.96 9.35
N ALA A 39 -31.00 -2.07 9.92
CA ALA A 39 -31.20 -1.50 11.26
C ALA A 39 -32.56 -0.79 11.44
N SER A 40 -33.19 -0.35 10.34
CA SER A 40 -34.53 0.26 10.32
C SER A 40 -35.68 -0.75 10.16
N GLY A 41 -35.41 -2.06 10.06
CA GLY A 41 -36.44 -3.10 9.91
C GLY A 41 -37.00 -3.28 8.49
N VAL A 42 -36.52 -2.51 7.51
CA VAL A 42 -36.93 -2.53 6.10
C VAL A 42 -36.09 -3.53 5.29
N VAL A 43 -36.71 -4.16 4.29
CA VAL A 43 -36.07 -5.00 3.27
C VAL A 43 -35.91 -4.21 1.98
N THR A 44 -34.69 -4.11 1.45
CA THR A 44 -34.42 -3.36 0.21
C THR A 44 -34.13 -4.31 -0.95
N ILE A 45 -34.81 -4.11 -2.08
CA ILE A 45 -34.57 -4.84 -3.35
C ILE A 45 -34.55 -3.85 -4.53
N PRO A 46 -33.82 -4.11 -5.62
CA PRO A 46 -33.93 -3.31 -6.84
C PRO A 46 -35.25 -3.61 -7.57
N VAL A 47 -35.67 -2.73 -8.49
CA VAL A 47 -36.71 -3.07 -9.48
C VAL A 47 -36.32 -4.35 -10.23
N GLY A 48 -37.23 -5.32 -10.28
CA GLY A 48 -37.03 -6.67 -10.81
C GLY A 48 -36.39 -7.68 -9.84
N GLY A 49 -35.88 -7.22 -8.68
CA GLY A 49 -35.33 -8.08 -7.64
C GLY A 49 -36.41 -8.85 -6.88
N THR A 50 -36.02 -9.94 -6.20
CA THR A 50 -36.94 -10.77 -5.42
C THR A 50 -36.42 -11.06 -4.01
N VAL A 51 -37.34 -11.30 -3.07
CA VAL A 51 -37.04 -11.77 -1.70
C VAL A 51 -38.12 -12.74 -1.24
N GLN A 52 -37.74 -13.80 -0.51
CA GLN A 52 -38.71 -14.72 0.09
C GLN A 52 -39.05 -14.28 1.52
N LEU A 53 -40.34 -14.32 1.83
CA LEU A 53 -40.89 -14.08 3.16
C LEU A 53 -41.58 -15.35 3.67
N THR A 54 -41.39 -15.65 4.95
CA THR A 54 -42.04 -16.75 5.67
C THR A 54 -42.85 -16.20 6.84
N ALA A 55 -44.11 -16.59 6.96
CA ALA A 55 -44.97 -16.23 8.08
C ALA A 55 -45.10 -17.39 9.06
N ASN A 56 -44.95 -17.11 10.36
CA ASN A 56 -45.11 -18.06 11.45
C ASN A 56 -46.25 -17.59 12.39
N PRO A 57 -47.51 -18.02 12.15
CA PRO A 57 -48.62 -17.76 13.08
C PRO A 57 -48.33 -18.37 14.45
N ARG A 58 -48.66 -17.67 15.54
CA ARG A 58 -48.47 -18.13 16.92
C ARG A 58 -49.77 -18.08 17.73
N GLY A 59 -50.01 -19.12 18.51
CA GLY A 59 -51.13 -19.19 19.46
C GLY A 59 -50.76 -18.77 20.88
N GLY A 60 -51.69 -18.96 21.82
CA GLY A 60 -51.44 -18.72 23.26
C GLY A 60 -50.20 -19.45 23.77
N GLY A 61 -49.32 -18.74 24.50
CA GLY A 61 -48.06 -19.27 25.00
C GLY A 61 -46.86 -19.19 24.03
N GLY A 62 -47.03 -18.61 22.84
CA GLY A 62 -45.93 -18.37 21.88
C GLY A 62 -45.62 -19.55 20.95
N VAL A 63 -46.45 -20.60 20.97
CA VAL A 63 -46.30 -21.79 20.12
C VAL A 63 -46.61 -21.46 18.66
N VAL A 64 -45.75 -21.88 17.72
CA VAL A 64 -45.99 -21.74 16.27
C VAL A 64 -47.08 -22.72 15.84
N LEU A 65 -48.09 -22.21 15.15
CA LEU A 65 -49.20 -22.98 14.59
C LEU A 65 -48.93 -23.22 13.10
N THR A 66 -48.71 -24.49 12.72
CA THR A 66 -48.30 -24.88 11.35
C THR A 66 -49.46 -25.21 10.42
N ASP A 67 -50.68 -25.32 10.96
CA ASP A 67 -51.90 -25.71 10.27
C ASP A 67 -52.79 -24.50 9.91
N ARG A 68 -52.29 -23.28 10.09
CA ARG A 68 -53.07 -22.05 9.92
C ARG A 68 -52.89 -21.41 8.54
N PRO A 69 -54.00 -21.06 7.86
CA PRO A 69 -53.91 -20.43 6.54
C PRO A 69 -53.38 -19.00 6.69
N VAL A 70 -52.37 -18.69 5.89
CA VAL A 70 -51.81 -17.33 5.78
C VAL A 70 -52.18 -16.74 4.43
N THR A 71 -52.67 -15.50 4.42
CA THR A 71 -52.85 -14.69 3.22
C THR A 71 -51.86 -13.54 3.18
N TRP A 72 -51.29 -13.28 2.02
CA TRP A 72 -50.31 -12.23 1.77
C TRP A 72 -50.94 -11.11 0.94
N SER A 73 -50.66 -9.87 1.32
CA SER A 73 -51.03 -8.68 0.54
C SER A 73 -49.90 -7.66 0.50
N SER A 74 -49.91 -6.83 -0.53
CA SER A 74 -49.01 -5.69 -0.70
C SER A 74 -49.82 -4.40 -0.66
N SER A 75 -49.36 -3.40 0.08
CA SER A 75 -49.99 -2.08 0.09
C SER A 75 -49.88 -1.36 -1.26
N ASN A 76 -48.93 -1.75 -2.11
CA ASN A 76 -48.78 -1.23 -3.46
C ASN A 76 -48.18 -2.28 -4.40
N ALA A 77 -49.05 -3.03 -5.08
CA ALA A 77 -48.65 -4.04 -6.05
C ALA A 77 -47.97 -3.47 -7.31
N ALA A 78 -48.08 -2.16 -7.58
CA ALA A 78 -47.32 -1.51 -8.63
C ALA A 78 -45.85 -1.27 -8.24
N VAL A 79 -45.54 -1.30 -6.93
CA VAL A 79 -44.18 -1.19 -6.38
C VAL A 79 -43.62 -2.56 -6.06
N ALA A 80 -44.34 -3.42 -5.33
CA ALA A 80 -43.90 -4.77 -4.98
C ALA A 80 -45.06 -5.77 -5.04
N GLN A 81 -44.90 -6.84 -5.83
CA GLN A 81 -45.89 -7.92 -5.96
C GLN A 81 -45.54 -9.11 -5.08
N VAL A 82 -46.55 -9.80 -4.57
CA VAL A 82 -46.41 -11.05 -3.81
C VAL A 82 -46.97 -12.22 -4.62
N ASN A 83 -46.23 -13.33 -4.67
CA ASN A 83 -46.69 -14.56 -5.30
C ASN A 83 -46.03 -15.79 -4.63
N PRO A 84 -46.79 -16.79 -4.15
CA PRO A 84 -48.26 -16.84 -4.08
C PRO A 84 -48.86 -15.91 -3.01
N THR A 85 -50.14 -15.55 -3.14
CA THR A 85 -50.89 -14.74 -2.16
C THR A 85 -51.42 -15.56 -0.98
N THR A 86 -51.21 -16.87 -0.97
CA THR A 86 -51.66 -17.79 0.07
C THR A 86 -50.55 -18.78 0.42
N GLY A 87 -50.49 -19.19 1.68
CA GLY A 87 -49.49 -20.14 2.19
C GLY A 87 -48.45 -19.47 3.09
N THR A 88 -47.69 -20.27 3.82
CA THR A 88 -46.73 -19.78 4.82
C THR A 88 -45.49 -19.12 4.22
N VAL A 89 -45.22 -19.31 2.91
CA VAL A 89 -44.09 -18.71 2.20
C VAL A 89 -44.58 -17.96 0.97
N THR A 90 -44.07 -16.75 0.72
CA THR A 90 -44.32 -15.97 -0.50
C THR A 90 -43.02 -15.39 -1.06
N THR A 91 -42.97 -15.17 -2.37
CA THR A 91 -41.91 -14.40 -3.02
C THR A 91 -42.42 -12.99 -3.33
N VAL A 92 -41.71 -11.98 -2.83
CA VAL A 92 -41.93 -10.57 -3.19
C VAL A 92 -41.07 -10.25 -4.41
N THR A 93 -41.64 -9.62 -5.43
CA THR A 93 -40.93 -9.12 -6.63
C THR A 93 -41.08 -7.60 -6.72
N GLY A 94 -39.96 -6.87 -6.81
CA GLY A 94 -39.98 -5.42 -7.02
C GLY A 94 -40.39 -5.07 -8.46
N VAL A 95 -41.32 -4.15 -8.64
CA VAL A 95 -41.92 -3.76 -9.93
C VAL A 95 -41.57 -2.33 -10.32
N ALA A 96 -41.65 -1.39 -9.38
CA ALA A 96 -41.31 0.01 -9.60
C ALA A 96 -40.71 0.61 -8.33
N SER A 97 -39.93 1.68 -8.47
CA SER A 97 -39.30 2.32 -7.33
C SER A 97 -40.33 2.91 -6.36
N GLY A 98 -40.14 2.70 -5.06
CA GLY A 98 -41.03 3.15 -4.01
C GLY A 98 -40.99 2.19 -2.82
N THR A 99 -41.89 2.37 -1.85
CA THR A 99 -42.00 1.48 -0.70
C THR A 99 -43.38 0.82 -0.69
N ALA A 100 -43.42 -0.47 -0.37
CA ALA A 100 -44.65 -1.22 -0.15
C ALA A 100 -44.56 -2.01 1.15
N THR A 101 -45.63 -2.00 1.94
CA THR A 101 -45.76 -2.81 3.14
C THR A 101 -46.40 -4.14 2.75
N ILE A 102 -45.68 -5.23 3.02
CA ILE A 102 -46.15 -6.58 2.80
C ILE A 102 -46.76 -7.11 4.09
N THR A 103 -48.00 -7.59 4.03
CA THR A 103 -48.77 -8.07 5.20
C THR A 103 -49.05 -9.55 5.07
N ALA A 104 -48.67 -10.34 6.07
CA ALA A 104 -49.14 -11.69 6.31
C ALA A 104 -50.29 -11.65 7.32
N GLN A 105 -51.46 -12.17 6.94
CA GLN A 105 -52.63 -12.26 7.80
C GLN A 105 -52.96 -13.73 8.04
N SER A 106 -53.23 -14.09 9.30
CA SER A 106 -53.78 -15.38 9.70
C SER A 106 -54.85 -15.12 10.75
N GLU A 107 -56.09 -15.51 10.47
CA GLU A 107 -57.26 -15.13 11.30
C GLU A 107 -57.33 -13.61 11.47
N ASP A 108 -57.42 -13.08 12.70
CA ASP A 108 -57.43 -11.64 12.99
C ASP A 108 -56.01 -11.07 13.26
N ALA A 109 -55.00 -11.93 13.34
CA ALA A 109 -53.61 -11.54 13.59
C ALA A 109 -52.83 -11.23 12.31
N ARG A 110 -51.97 -10.21 12.38
CA ARG A 110 -51.17 -9.72 11.24
C ARG A 110 -49.71 -9.55 11.58
N GLY A 111 -48.84 -9.79 10.61
CA GLY A 111 -47.42 -9.48 10.64
C GLY A 111 -47.03 -8.71 9.39
N THR A 112 -46.16 -7.72 9.51
CA THR A 112 -45.80 -6.83 8.40
C THR A 112 -44.29 -6.73 8.18
N VAL A 113 -43.92 -6.44 6.93
CA VAL A 113 -42.56 -6.10 6.50
C VAL A 113 -42.64 -4.98 5.47
N ASP A 114 -41.90 -3.90 5.69
CA ASP A 114 -41.72 -2.88 4.68
C ASP A 114 -40.64 -3.31 3.67
N VAL A 115 -40.98 -3.21 2.39
CA VAL A 115 -40.10 -3.48 1.26
C VAL A 115 -39.88 -2.18 0.49
N ALA A 116 -38.64 -1.69 0.49
CA ALA A 116 -38.19 -0.60 -0.34
C ALA A 116 -37.69 -1.15 -1.67
N VAL A 117 -38.29 -0.70 -2.77
CA VAL A 117 -37.88 -1.01 -4.14
C VAL A 117 -37.12 0.19 -4.69
N GLU A 118 -35.85 0.01 -5.02
CA GLU A 118 -35.01 1.10 -5.52
C GLU A 118 -35.02 1.17 -7.04
N ALA A 119 -35.06 2.39 -7.58
CA ALA A 119 -34.97 2.62 -9.03
C ALA A 119 -33.64 2.08 -9.56
N PRO A 120 -33.59 1.56 -10.80
CA PRO A 120 -32.33 1.23 -11.44
C PRO A 120 -31.44 2.47 -11.50
N VAL A 121 -30.23 2.37 -10.98
CA VAL A 121 -29.19 3.40 -11.19
C VAL A 121 -28.98 3.56 -12.70
N SER A 122 -29.19 4.78 -13.21
CA SER A 122 -29.02 5.06 -14.64
C SER A 122 -27.54 4.97 -15.02
N THR A 123 -27.18 3.86 -15.66
CA THR A 123 -25.82 3.58 -16.13
C THR A 123 -25.48 4.28 -17.45
N GLY A 124 -26.49 4.85 -18.13
CA GLY A 124 -26.33 5.41 -19.48
C GLY A 124 -26.17 4.37 -20.60
N CYS A 125 -26.09 3.07 -20.28
CA CYS A 125 -26.19 2.00 -21.27
C CYS A 125 -27.65 1.83 -21.70
N GLN A 126 -27.90 1.91 -23.00
CA GLN A 126 -29.24 1.83 -23.59
C GLN A 126 -29.26 0.79 -24.72
N GLU A 127 -30.44 0.53 -25.26
CA GLU A 127 -30.57 -0.23 -26.50
C GLU A 127 -29.82 0.49 -27.63
N GLY A 128 -28.93 -0.23 -28.34
CA GLY A 128 -28.01 0.34 -29.32
C GLY A 128 -26.64 0.78 -28.78
N SER A 129 -26.41 0.78 -27.46
CA SER A 129 -25.06 0.96 -26.91
C SER A 129 -24.11 -0.15 -27.38
N THR A 130 -22.83 0.18 -27.52
CA THR A 130 -21.78 -0.83 -27.80
C THR A 130 -21.44 -1.55 -26.50
N PHE A 131 -21.78 -2.84 -26.43
CA PHE A 131 -21.42 -3.68 -25.30
C PHE A 131 -20.12 -4.43 -25.58
N LEU A 132 -19.13 -4.25 -24.69
CA LEU A 132 -17.83 -4.90 -24.77
C LEU A 132 -17.98 -6.41 -24.52
N ASN A 133 -17.29 -7.20 -25.34
CA ASN A 133 -17.18 -8.66 -25.24
C ASN A 133 -15.72 -9.04 -24.99
N LEU A 134 -15.26 -8.85 -23.75
CA LEU A 134 -13.88 -9.15 -23.39
C LEU A 134 -13.67 -10.66 -23.27
N ARG A 135 -12.52 -11.16 -23.69
CA ARG A 135 -12.02 -12.51 -23.37
C ARG A 135 -11.48 -12.53 -21.95
N VAL A 136 -11.43 -13.70 -21.31
CA VAL A 136 -10.77 -13.82 -19.99
C VAL A 136 -9.31 -13.39 -20.12
N GLY A 137 -8.84 -12.52 -19.22
CA GLY A 137 -7.52 -11.89 -19.27
C GLY A 137 -7.43 -10.66 -20.19
N GLU A 138 -8.44 -10.36 -21.00
CA GLU A 138 -8.45 -9.17 -21.84
C GLU A 138 -8.68 -7.91 -21.00
N VAL A 139 -7.93 -6.85 -21.32
CA VAL A 139 -7.96 -5.57 -20.64
C VAL A 139 -8.48 -4.49 -21.60
N PHE A 140 -9.62 -3.89 -21.27
CA PHE A 140 -10.12 -2.70 -21.94
C PHE A 140 -9.66 -1.45 -21.20
N THR A 141 -9.25 -0.41 -21.92
CA THR A 141 -8.88 0.88 -21.33
C THR A 141 -9.62 2.04 -21.97
N ALA A 142 -10.02 3.04 -21.18
CA ALA A 142 -10.61 4.28 -21.68
C ALA A 142 -10.18 5.49 -20.83
N THR A 143 -10.38 6.70 -21.35
CA THR A 143 -10.00 7.96 -20.70
C THR A 143 -11.08 9.02 -20.87
N GLY A 144 -11.19 9.95 -19.90
CA GLY A 144 -12.09 11.10 -20.00
C GLY A 144 -13.55 10.72 -20.27
N PRO A 145 -14.24 11.34 -21.26
CA PRO A 145 -15.64 11.02 -21.55
C PRO A 145 -15.91 9.55 -21.88
N ALA A 146 -14.97 8.87 -22.55
CA ALA A 146 -15.11 7.45 -22.87
C ALA A 146 -15.00 6.53 -21.63
N ALA A 147 -14.44 7.03 -20.54
CA ALA A 147 -14.42 6.34 -19.24
C ALA A 147 -15.71 6.54 -18.42
N SER A 148 -16.57 7.48 -18.83
CA SER A 148 -17.79 7.86 -18.09
C SER A 148 -18.85 6.78 -18.11
N ILE A 149 -19.03 6.09 -19.24
CA ILE A 149 -20.02 5.03 -19.41
C ILE A 149 -19.36 3.83 -20.08
N VAL A 150 -19.44 2.67 -19.44
CA VAL A 150 -18.95 1.41 -20.00
C VAL A 150 -20.02 0.34 -19.94
N CYS A 151 -20.30 -0.29 -21.07
CA CYS A 151 -21.32 -1.32 -21.22
C CYS A 151 -20.64 -2.67 -21.48
N LEU A 152 -20.98 -3.70 -20.71
CA LEU A 152 -20.31 -5.01 -20.71
C LEU A 152 -21.33 -6.13 -20.95
N ASN A 153 -20.98 -7.12 -21.76
CA ASN A 153 -21.76 -8.35 -21.88
C ASN A 153 -21.34 -9.39 -20.83
N GLY A 154 -22.29 -10.18 -20.36
CA GLY A 154 -22.05 -11.27 -19.43
C GLY A 154 -21.60 -12.58 -20.08
N GLY A 155 -21.82 -12.75 -21.40
CA GLY A 155 -21.44 -13.98 -22.10
C GLY A 155 -22.02 -15.23 -21.43
N SER A 156 -21.20 -16.22 -21.10
CA SER A 156 -21.59 -17.42 -20.33
C SER A 156 -21.70 -17.19 -18.81
N GLY A 157 -21.65 -15.94 -18.37
CA GLY A 157 -21.39 -15.52 -17.00
C GLY A 157 -19.94 -15.05 -16.90
N SER A 158 -19.75 -13.81 -16.46
CA SER A 158 -18.43 -13.17 -16.42
C SER A 158 -18.16 -12.50 -15.09
N GLU A 159 -16.90 -12.38 -14.70
CA GLU A 159 -16.46 -11.50 -13.61
C GLU A 159 -15.48 -10.46 -14.15
N TYR A 160 -15.53 -9.26 -13.60
CA TYR A 160 -14.73 -8.14 -14.02
C TYR A 160 -14.13 -7.40 -12.82
N THR A 161 -12.96 -6.79 -13.07
CA THR A 161 -12.39 -5.79 -12.18
C THR A 161 -12.26 -4.47 -12.92
N TYR A 162 -12.91 -3.43 -12.39
CA TYR A 162 -12.85 -2.04 -12.84
C TYR A 162 -11.80 -1.28 -12.01
N ILE A 163 -10.80 -0.73 -12.69
CA ILE A 163 -9.63 -0.10 -12.11
C ILE A 163 -9.58 1.37 -12.57
N PRO A 164 -10.21 2.31 -11.85
CA PRO A 164 -10.03 3.72 -12.12
C PRO A 164 -8.65 4.16 -11.61
N PHE A 165 -7.94 4.92 -12.42
CA PHE A 165 -6.60 5.46 -12.17
C PHE A 165 -6.62 6.97 -12.43
N PHE A 166 -6.15 7.75 -11.46
CA PHE A 166 -6.07 9.20 -11.61
C PHE A 166 -4.71 9.60 -12.18
N ALA A 167 -4.66 9.80 -13.50
CA ALA A 167 -3.46 10.12 -14.26
C ALA A 167 -3.00 11.59 -14.09
N SER A 168 -2.75 11.99 -12.84
CA SER A 168 -2.15 13.28 -12.47
C SER A 168 -0.70 13.07 -12.05
N GLU A 169 0.21 13.87 -12.60
CA GLU A 169 1.61 13.91 -12.16
C GLU A 169 1.78 14.60 -10.80
N ALA A 170 0.77 15.35 -10.33
CA ALA A 170 0.75 15.94 -9.01
C ALA A 170 0.13 14.96 -7.99
N GLY A 171 0.96 14.30 -7.18
CA GLY A 171 0.47 13.35 -6.17
C GLY A 171 -0.39 13.95 -5.05
N SER A 172 -0.36 15.28 -4.88
CA SER A 172 -1.28 16.02 -3.98
C SER A 172 -2.66 16.27 -4.60
N ALA A 173 -2.84 16.05 -5.91
CA ALA A 173 -4.14 16.20 -6.55
C ALA A 173 -5.13 15.17 -6.00
N ARG A 174 -6.42 15.54 -5.97
CA ARG A 174 -7.52 14.69 -5.51
C ARG A 174 -8.61 14.65 -6.57
N LEU A 175 -9.20 13.48 -6.77
CA LEU A 175 -10.32 13.28 -7.67
C LEU A 175 -11.40 12.46 -6.97
N ALA A 176 -12.49 13.14 -6.63
CA ALA A 176 -13.70 12.49 -6.14
C ALA A 176 -14.46 11.86 -7.31
N LEU A 177 -14.80 10.58 -7.20
CA LEU A 177 -15.57 9.83 -8.19
C LEU A 177 -16.79 9.19 -7.53
N GLU A 178 -17.88 9.16 -8.28
CA GLU A 178 -19.07 8.38 -7.95
C GLU A 178 -19.23 7.29 -9.03
N VAL A 179 -19.14 6.02 -8.62
CA VAL A 179 -19.25 4.86 -9.51
C VAL A 179 -20.58 4.17 -9.27
N ASN A 180 -21.47 4.25 -10.26
CA ASN A 180 -22.76 3.59 -10.29
C ASN A 180 -22.71 2.39 -11.22
N ALA A 181 -23.41 1.31 -10.88
CA ALA A 181 -23.48 0.14 -11.75
C ALA A 181 -24.86 -0.53 -11.73
N GLY A 182 -25.26 -1.07 -12.88
CA GLY A 182 -26.52 -1.77 -13.08
C GLY A 182 -26.32 -3.04 -13.90
N GLY A 183 -27.20 -4.02 -13.71
CA GLY A 183 -27.09 -5.33 -14.39
C GLY A 183 -25.90 -6.18 -13.93
N ILE A 184 -25.37 -5.91 -12.73
CA ILE A 184 -24.26 -6.63 -12.13
C ILE A 184 -24.74 -7.55 -10.99
N GLY A 185 -23.94 -8.57 -10.69
CA GLY A 185 -24.06 -9.42 -9.51
C GLY A 185 -22.80 -9.38 -8.66
N ALA A 186 -22.82 -10.07 -7.52
CA ALA A 186 -21.63 -10.24 -6.70
C ALA A 186 -20.56 -11.03 -7.47
N ALA A 187 -19.30 -10.58 -7.38
CA ALA A 187 -18.18 -11.42 -7.79
C ALA A 187 -18.06 -12.60 -6.81
N THR A 188 -18.02 -13.81 -7.33
CA THR A 188 -18.00 -15.07 -6.56
C THR A 188 -16.60 -15.64 -6.38
N GLY A 189 -15.65 -15.30 -7.26
CA GLY A 189 -14.26 -15.70 -7.10
C GLY A 189 -13.54 -14.91 -5.99
N PRO A 190 -12.60 -15.53 -5.25
CA PRO A 190 -11.73 -14.77 -4.33
C PRO A 190 -11.03 -13.65 -5.11
N PRO A 191 -10.69 -12.52 -4.46
CA PRO A 191 -9.84 -11.51 -5.07
C PRO A 191 -8.45 -12.13 -5.17
N ASN A 192 -8.20 -12.89 -6.24
CA ASN A 192 -6.98 -13.63 -6.48
C ASN A 192 -6.73 -14.76 -5.46
N PRO A 193 -6.63 -16.04 -5.87
CA PRO A 193 -6.24 -17.08 -4.94
C PRO A 193 -4.85 -16.73 -4.34
N SER A 194 -4.73 -16.86 -3.03
CA SER A 194 -3.43 -16.77 -2.38
C SER A 194 -2.66 -18.04 -2.73
N LEU A 195 -1.47 -17.89 -3.30
CA LEU A 195 -0.68 -19.03 -3.80
C LEU A 195 0.22 -19.64 -2.72
N ALA A 196 0.33 -19.00 -1.56
CA ALA A 196 1.06 -19.55 -0.43
C ALA A 196 0.31 -20.80 0.09
N PRO A 197 0.96 -21.99 0.12
CA PRO A 197 0.46 -23.10 0.92
C PRO A 197 0.29 -22.61 2.37
N GLY A 198 -0.60 -23.22 3.16
CA GLY A 198 -0.82 -22.90 4.58
C GLY A 198 0.44 -23.12 5.43
N LEU A 199 1.45 -22.30 5.21
CA LEU A 199 2.79 -22.42 5.72
C LEU A 199 2.85 -21.64 7.02
N ALA A 200 3.56 -22.23 7.98
CA ALA A 200 4.01 -21.52 9.17
C ALA A 200 4.61 -20.18 8.73
N THR A 201 4.15 -19.13 9.41
CA THR A 201 4.74 -17.80 9.39
C THR A 201 6.25 -17.99 9.30
N LEU A 202 6.92 -17.27 8.38
CA LEU A 202 8.34 -17.03 8.66
C LEU A 202 8.36 -16.56 10.10
N ASN A 203 9.21 -17.16 10.95
CA ASN A 203 9.56 -16.48 12.17
C ASN A 203 9.86 -15.07 11.68
N GLN A 204 8.99 -14.12 12.02
CA GLN A 204 9.49 -12.80 12.20
C GLN A 204 10.72 -13.11 13.08
N ALA A 205 11.93 -12.83 12.60
CA ALA A 205 12.79 -12.07 13.48
C ALA A 205 11.83 -10.98 13.89
N SER A 206 11.26 -11.15 15.09
CA SER A 206 10.10 -10.40 15.54
C SER A 206 10.34 -8.99 15.05
N ALA A 207 9.32 -8.30 14.58
CA ALA A 207 9.30 -6.89 14.89
C ALA A 207 9.42 -6.87 16.43
N GLY A 208 10.67 -6.88 16.92
CA GLY A 208 11.01 -7.26 18.27
C GLY A 208 10.41 -6.16 19.09
N GLY A 209 9.27 -6.44 19.71
CA GLY A 209 8.41 -5.43 20.33
C GLY A 209 8.37 -4.09 19.58
N SER A 210 7.48 -3.94 18.59
CA SER A 210 7.01 -2.62 18.13
C SER A 210 8.10 -1.56 17.90
N ILE A 211 9.13 -1.84 17.07
CA ILE A 211 10.06 -0.80 16.60
C ILE A 211 10.00 -0.64 15.08
N SER A 212 9.66 0.56 14.56
CA SER A 212 9.50 0.87 13.12
C SER A 212 10.39 2.03 12.65
N LEU A 213 10.72 2.19 11.37
CA LEU A 213 11.48 3.37 10.92
C LEU A 213 10.59 4.65 10.94
N ASP A 214 11.09 5.79 11.45
CA ASP A 214 10.43 7.11 11.34
C ASP A 214 10.75 7.76 10.00
N GLU A 215 10.04 7.35 8.97
CA GLU A 215 10.22 7.91 7.62
C GLU A 215 9.62 9.31 7.46
N ASN A 216 8.85 9.80 8.43
CA ASN A 216 8.41 11.20 8.42
C ASN A 216 9.58 12.16 8.66
N PHE A 217 10.65 11.69 9.30
CA PHE A 217 11.88 12.44 9.48
C PHE A 217 12.52 12.77 8.13
N GLU A 218 12.69 11.78 7.24
CA GLU A 218 13.28 11.99 5.92
C GLU A 218 12.52 13.04 5.11
N ARG A 219 11.18 12.96 5.07
CA ARG A 219 10.37 14.02 4.43
C ARG A 219 10.72 15.42 4.95
N ARG A 220 10.76 15.59 6.27
CA ARG A 220 11.09 16.89 6.90
C ARG A 220 12.50 17.34 6.55
N LEU A 221 13.45 16.41 6.44
CA LEU A 221 14.82 16.66 6.05
C LEU A 221 14.93 17.10 4.58
N ARG A 222 14.30 16.37 3.65
CA ARG A 222 14.28 16.70 2.21
C ARG A 222 13.63 18.06 1.94
N GLU A 223 12.50 18.35 2.58
CA GLU A 223 11.86 19.67 2.47
C GLU A 223 12.76 20.80 3.01
N LYS A 224 13.54 20.52 4.06
CA LYS A 224 14.49 21.46 4.63
C LYS A 224 15.66 21.73 3.69
N GLU A 225 16.24 20.71 3.09
CA GLU A 225 17.30 20.86 2.09
C GLU A 225 16.84 21.75 0.94
N ILE A 226 15.64 21.49 0.41
CA ILE A 226 15.06 22.31 -0.67
C ILE A 226 14.95 23.78 -0.23
N ARG A 227 14.46 24.06 0.98
CA ARG A 227 14.29 25.44 1.45
C ARG A 227 15.62 26.15 1.74
N GLU A 228 16.52 25.49 2.45
CA GLU A 228 17.71 26.15 3.02
C GLU A 228 18.92 26.11 2.08
N LEU A 229 19.04 25.08 1.23
CA LEU A 229 20.22 24.87 0.41
C LEU A 229 20.05 25.31 -1.05
N THR A 230 18.81 25.43 -1.56
CA THR A 230 18.56 25.92 -2.93
C THR A 230 19.27 27.25 -3.23
N PRO A 231 19.26 28.27 -2.34
CA PRO A 231 19.98 29.52 -2.58
C PRO A 231 21.50 29.37 -2.69
N LEU A 232 22.06 28.28 -2.16
CA LEU A 232 23.50 28.02 -2.11
C LEU A 232 23.98 27.14 -3.29
N ILE A 233 23.09 26.62 -4.12
CA ILE A 233 23.44 25.76 -5.27
C ILE A 233 24.47 26.43 -6.21
N PRO A 234 24.37 27.73 -6.53
CA PRO A 234 25.39 28.39 -7.34
C PRO A 234 26.78 28.38 -6.70
N SER A 235 26.88 28.44 -5.37
CA SER A 235 28.18 28.43 -4.67
C SER A 235 28.85 27.06 -4.71
N ALA A 236 28.08 25.99 -4.49
CA ALA A 236 28.54 24.61 -4.68
C ALA A 236 29.03 24.38 -6.13
N ARG A 237 28.23 24.76 -7.13
CA ARG A 237 28.59 24.59 -8.55
C ARG A 237 29.83 25.39 -8.97
N ALA A 238 29.97 26.62 -8.46
CA ALA A 238 31.16 27.42 -8.71
C ALA A 238 32.42 26.80 -8.10
N ALA A 239 32.33 26.22 -6.89
CA ALA A 239 33.45 25.49 -6.28
C ALA A 239 33.92 24.32 -7.16
N ALA A 240 33.01 23.64 -7.86
CA ALA A 240 33.32 22.58 -8.82
C ALA A 240 34.17 23.06 -10.01
N LEU A 241 33.81 24.20 -10.61
CA LEU A 241 34.50 24.78 -11.77
C LEU A 241 35.93 25.21 -11.44
N HIS A 242 36.16 25.67 -10.20
CA HIS A 242 37.51 26.02 -9.75
C HIS A 242 38.41 24.81 -9.48
N ARG A 243 37.85 23.62 -9.23
CA ARG A 243 38.62 22.37 -9.06
C ARG A 243 39.11 21.79 -10.39
N SER A 244 38.36 21.98 -11.47
CA SER A 244 38.73 21.54 -12.83
C SER A 244 39.76 22.46 -13.51
N GLY A 245 39.94 23.69 -13.01
CA GLY A 245 40.89 24.69 -13.53
C GLY A 245 42.21 24.79 -12.77
N GLY A 246 42.90 23.67 -12.51
CA GLY A 246 44.36 23.58 -12.24
C GLY A 246 44.98 24.31 -11.02
N ALA A 247 44.32 25.29 -10.39
CA ALA A 247 44.97 26.23 -9.46
C ALA A 247 44.59 26.05 -7.97
N LEU A 248 43.67 25.13 -7.62
CA LEU A 248 43.32 24.83 -6.23
C LEU A 248 43.34 23.33 -5.94
N ARG A 249 44.54 22.76 -5.89
CA ARG A 249 44.84 21.43 -5.29
C ARG A 249 44.79 21.43 -3.75
N ASN A 250 44.32 22.50 -3.11
CA ASN A 250 44.53 22.77 -1.67
C ASN A 250 43.34 22.44 -0.75
N LEU A 251 42.38 21.61 -1.19
CA LEU A 251 41.30 21.10 -0.33
C LEU A 251 41.39 19.58 -0.12
N VAL A 252 42.58 18.99 -0.23
CA VAL A 252 42.78 17.60 0.22
C VAL A 252 42.65 17.58 1.73
N GLN A 253 41.50 17.12 2.24
CA GLN A 253 41.38 16.87 3.66
C GLN A 253 42.22 15.64 3.99
N ALA A 254 43.21 15.81 4.88
CA ALA A 254 44.04 14.69 5.31
C ALA A 254 43.15 13.58 5.88
N ILE A 255 43.41 12.35 5.46
CA ILE A 255 42.76 11.17 6.04
C ILE A 255 43.24 11.11 7.50
N PRO A 256 42.32 11.09 8.49
CA PRO A 256 42.70 10.99 9.91
C PRO A 256 43.35 9.64 10.20
N VAL A 257 43.85 9.44 11.42
CA VAL A 257 44.27 8.13 11.92
C VAL A 257 43.26 7.58 12.92
N GLU A 258 43.24 6.26 13.11
CA GLU A 258 42.38 5.64 14.12
C GLU A 258 42.75 6.13 15.52
N GLY A 259 41.73 6.50 16.30
CA GLY A 259 41.88 7.19 17.59
C GLY A 259 41.74 8.71 17.52
N ASP A 260 41.87 9.33 16.35
CA ASP A 260 41.69 10.79 16.20
C ASP A 260 40.28 11.22 16.63
N LEU A 261 40.19 12.44 17.17
CA LEU A 261 38.93 13.08 17.52
C LEU A 261 38.56 14.10 16.44
N LEU A 262 37.35 13.95 15.89
CA LEU A 262 36.76 14.84 14.90
C LEU A 262 35.57 15.58 15.51
N THR A 263 35.49 16.89 15.28
CA THR A 263 34.29 17.67 15.60
C THR A 263 33.41 17.75 14.36
N LEU A 264 32.23 17.14 14.41
CA LEU A 264 31.29 17.04 13.29
C LEU A 264 29.94 17.66 13.69
N ASN A 265 29.38 18.50 12.82
CA ASN A 265 28.02 19.00 13.01
C ASN A 265 27.01 17.88 12.73
N ALA A 266 26.17 17.52 13.68
CA ALA A 266 25.14 16.48 13.56
C ALA A 266 23.69 17.01 13.53
N ASN A 267 23.48 18.33 13.43
CA ASN A 267 22.15 18.92 13.57
C ASN A 267 21.20 18.58 12.41
N ALA A 268 20.32 17.59 12.50
CA ALA A 268 19.37 17.31 11.42
C ALA A 268 18.26 18.38 11.24
N ASN A 269 18.07 19.26 12.23
CA ASN A 269 16.99 20.24 12.26
C ASN A 269 17.37 21.60 11.67
N SER A 270 18.65 21.84 11.39
CA SER A 270 19.17 23.09 10.84
C SER A 270 20.27 22.82 9.81
N GLY A 271 20.16 23.38 8.62
CA GLY A 271 21.13 23.21 7.54
C GLY A 271 22.38 24.04 7.76
N CYS A 272 22.28 25.35 7.53
CA CYS A 272 23.44 26.25 7.45
C CYS A 272 23.63 27.19 8.66
N THR A 273 22.82 27.03 9.69
CA THR A 273 22.90 27.77 10.96
C THR A 273 22.81 26.81 12.14
N ASN A 274 23.13 27.25 13.35
CA ASN A 274 22.95 26.49 14.60
C ASN A 274 23.61 25.10 14.60
N PRO A 275 24.93 24.97 14.37
CA PRO A 275 25.59 23.67 14.38
C PRO A 275 25.43 22.96 15.74
N ASP A 276 25.15 21.66 15.70
CA ASP A 276 25.21 20.76 16.85
C ASP A 276 26.50 19.95 16.74
N ASN A 277 27.60 20.53 17.24
CA ASN A 277 28.93 19.95 17.09
C ASN A 277 29.14 18.80 18.08
N ARG A 278 29.34 17.59 17.56
CA ARG A 278 29.63 16.38 18.31
C ARG A 278 31.09 15.98 18.14
N VAL A 279 31.69 15.45 19.20
CA VAL A 279 33.07 14.93 19.16
C VAL A 279 33.00 13.43 18.90
N GLY A 280 33.43 13.01 17.71
CA GLY A 280 33.51 11.62 17.31
C GLY A 280 34.95 11.11 17.31
N ARG A 281 35.16 9.87 17.76
CA ARG A 281 36.43 9.17 17.65
C ARG A 281 36.45 8.35 16.36
N VAL A 282 37.53 8.42 15.58
CA VAL A 282 37.75 7.53 14.44
C VAL A 282 38.04 6.13 14.96
N VAL A 283 37.17 5.18 14.64
CA VAL A 283 37.28 3.78 15.13
C VAL A 283 37.77 2.82 14.06
N ALA A 284 37.61 3.18 12.78
CA ALA A 284 38.13 2.39 11.68
C ALA A 284 38.35 3.25 10.43
N ILE A 285 39.39 2.95 9.68
CA ILE A 285 39.59 3.44 8.32
C ILE A 285 39.65 2.23 7.40
N THR A 286 38.78 2.19 6.40
CA THR A 286 38.72 1.11 5.41
C THR A 286 39.06 1.65 4.02
N GLN A 287 38.85 0.87 2.95
CA GLN A 287 39.23 1.29 1.60
C GLN A 287 38.51 2.59 1.19
N ARG A 288 37.19 2.65 1.40
CA ARG A 288 36.31 3.76 1.00
C ARG A 288 35.62 4.46 2.16
N ALA A 289 35.78 4.01 3.41
CA ALA A 289 35.13 4.64 4.57
C ALA A 289 36.09 5.15 5.64
N ILE A 290 35.64 6.20 6.33
CA ILE A 290 36.13 6.63 7.65
C ILE A 290 34.97 6.39 8.62
N VAL A 291 35.12 5.43 9.55
CA VAL A 291 34.07 5.11 10.52
C VAL A 291 34.34 5.86 11.82
N VAL A 292 33.36 6.65 12.25
CA VAL A 292 33.45 7.54 13.40
C VAL A 292 32.33 7.24 14.37
N VAL A 293 32.66 7.16 15.66
CA VAL A 293 31.70 6.90 16.73
C VAL A 293 31.71 8.09 17.69
N ASP A 294 30.55 8.69 17.91
CA ASP A 294 30.36 9.79 18.86
C ASP A 294 30.78 9.36 20.27
N THR A 295 31.66 10.15 20.88
CA THR A 295 32.17 9.91 22.23
C THR A 295 31.06 9.98 23.30
N ALA A 296 29.94 10.65 22.99
CA ALA A 296 28.76 10.71 23.84
C ALA A 296 27.78 9.54 23.64
N ASN A 297 28.06 8.59 22.73
CA ASN A 297 27.22 7.40 22.57
C ASN A 297 27.12 6.60 23.88
N PRO A 298 26.01 5.88 24.11
CA PRO A 298 25.89 4.96 25.24
C PRO A 298 27.07 4.00 25.31
N GLN A 299 27.72 3.95 26.48
CA GLN A 299 28.89 3.08 26.70
C GLN A 299 28.45 1.62 26.88
N ASN A 300 29.34 0.68 26.57
CA ASN A 300 29.08 -0.78 26.67
C ASN A 300 27.85 -1.25 25.87
N ALA A 301 27.51 -0.56 24.78
CA ALA A 301 26.29 -0.80 24.01
C ALA A 301 26.34 -2.03 23.08
N GLY A 302 27.37 -2.88 23.20
CA GLY A 302 27.41 -4.20 22.56
C GLY A 302 27.87 -4.24 21.10
N ILE A 303 28.53 -3.19 20.59
CA ILE A 303 29.22 -3.14 19.29
C ILE A 303 30.68 -2.72 19.54
N SER A 304 31.65 -3.50 19.06
CA SER A 304 33.09 -3.19 19.22
C SER A 304 33.63 -2.35 18.05
N ASP A 305 34.83 -1.76 18.21
CA ASP A 305 35.52 -1.05 17.12
C ASP A 305 35.77 -1.95 15.90
N GLU A 306 36.10 -3.22 16.11
CA GLU A 306 36.27 -4.20 15.03
C GLU A 306 34.94 -4.49 14.32
N GLU A 307 33.84 -4.51 15.06
CA GLU A 307 32.52 -4.66 14.46
C GLU A 307 32.13 -3.42 13.65
N TYR A 308 32.43 -2.21 14.13
CA TYR A 308 32.29 -0.98 13.33
C TYR A 308 33.17 -1.00 12.07
N ARG A 309 34.40 -1.51 12.16
CA ARG A 309 35.25 -1.75 10.98
C ARG A 309 34.56 -2.67 9.99
N SER A 310 33.92 -3.75 10.45
CA SER A 310 33.21 -4.68 9.58
C SER A 310 32.08 -4.01 8.77
N PHE A 311 31.42 -2.98 9.33
CA PHE A 311 30.46 -2.17 8.59
C PHE A 311 31.12 -1.30 7.50
N GLY A 312 32.29 -0.72 7.78
CA GLY A 312 33.10 -0.04 6.77
C GLY A 312 33.57 -0.97 5.65
N VAL A 313 33.97 -2.20 5.98
CA VAL A 313 34.33 -3.23 4.97
C VAL A 313 33.11 -3.65 4.16
N ALA A 314 31.94 -3.78 4.78
CA ALA A 314 30.69 -4.05 4.07
C ALA A 314 30.32 -2.89 3.13
N PHE A 315 30.57 -1.64 3.52
CA PHE A 315 30.45 -0.51 2.60
C PHE A 315 31.39 -0.66 1.40
N ASP A 316 32.68 -0.92 1.63
CA ASP A 316 33.68 -1.06 0.58
C ASP A 316 33.37 -2.18 -0.43
N THR A 317 32.86 -3.31 0.06
CA THR A 317 32.75 -4.55 -0.71
C THR A 317 31.35 -4.82 -1.26
N LEU A 318 30.32 -4.18 -0.70
CA LEU A 318 28.93 -4.35 -1.11
C LEU A 318 28.28 -3.04 -1.53
N ALA A 319 28.03 -2.12 -0.59
CA ALA A 319 27.21 -0.94 -0.86
C ALA A 319 27.87 0.03 -1.85
N TYR A 320 29.17 0.30 -1.70
CA TYR A 320 29.91 1.17 -2.60
C TYR A 320 29.90 0.66 -4.05
N PRO A 321 30.40 -0.56 -4.36
CA PRO A 321 30.45 -1.02 -5.73
C PRO A 321 29.06 -1.21 -6.35
N VAL A 322 28.07 -1.69 -5.60
CA VAL A 322 26.69 -1.84 -6.10
C VAL A 322 26.10 -0.48 -6.49
N ASN A 323 26.24 0.53 -5.63
CA ASN A 323 25.69 1.86 -5.92
C ASN A 323 26.46 2.58 -7.03
N VAL A 324 27.79 2.53 -7.03
CA VAL A 324 28.59 3.18 -8.07
C VAL A 324 28.33 2.57 -9.45
N GLU A 325 28.23 1.23 -9.53
CA GLU A 325 27.90 0.53 -10.77
C GLU A 325 26.57 1.01 -11.36
N ASN A 326 25.55 1.22 -10.51
CA ASN A 326 24.18 1.52 -10.95
C ASN A 326 23.85 3.01 -11.03
N PHE A 327 24.51 3.87 -10.24
CA PHE A 327 24.14 5.27 -10.08
C PHE A 327 25.28 6.24 -10.45
N GLY A 328 26.52 5.75 -10.49
CA GLY A 328 27.74 6.52 -10.76
C GLY A 328 28.50 6.90 -9.48
N GLU A 329 29.74 7.37 -9.66
CA GLU A 329 30.63 7.77 -8.56
C GLU A 329 30.11 9.06 -7.86
N PRO A 330 30.30 9.19 -6.52
CA PRO A 330 30.16 10.47 -5.84
C PRO A 330 31.25 11.46 -6.29
N SER A 331 31.13 12.72 -5.89
CA SER A 331 32.04 13.79 -6.35
C SER A 331 33.42 13.83 -5.68
N ASP A 332 33.58 13.21 -4.51
CA ASP A 332 34.78 13.29 -3.66
C ASP A 332 35.20 14.75 -3.40
N ILE A 333 34.33 15.52 -2.72
CA ILE A 333 34.50 16.96 -2.57
C ILE A 333 35.70 17.34 -1.70
N ASP A 334 36.17 16.48 -0.82
CA ASP A 334 37.34 16.71 0.02
C ASP A 334 38.61 15.99 -0.48
N ASN A 335 38.50 15.34 -1.65
CA ASN A 335 39.57 14.70 -2.41
C ASN A 335 40.42 13.73 -1.55
N ASN A 336 39.77 13.00 -0.64
CA ASN A 336 40.41 11.98 0.18
C ASN A 336 39.99 10.55 -0.25
N GLY A 337 39.05 10.42 -1.19
CA GLY A 337 38.58 9.17 -1.75
C GLY A 337 37.75 8.32 -0.79
N LYS A 338 37.25 8.91 0.30
CA LYS A 338 36.50 8.24 1.37
C LYS A 338 35.18 8.93 1.69
N VAL A 339 34.23 8.15 2.20
CA VAL A 339 32.96 8.62 2.75
C VAL A 339 32.97 8.41 4.25
N LEU A 340 32.59 9.42 5.02
CA LEU A 340 32.56 9.32 6.48
C LEU A 340 31.22 8.74 6.97
N ILE A 341 31.30 7.74 7.84
CA ILE A 341 30.15 7.07 8.47
C ILE A 341 30.13 7.46 9.95
N PHE A 342 29.19 8.31 10.35
CA PHE A 342 29.16 8.83 11.72
C PHE A 342 28.04 8.22 12.57
N TYR A 343 28.36 7.26 13.43
CA TYR A 343 27.45 6.70 14.42
C TYR A 343 27.31 7.65 15.61
N THR A 344 26.15 8.28 15.79
CA THR A 344 26.01 9.37 16.77
C THR A 344 24.73 9.32 17.57
N ARG A 345 24.87 9.69 18.86
CA ARG A 345 23.79 9.90 19.82
C ARG A 345 22.79 10.91 19.30
N ALA A 346 23.24 11.87 18.49
CA ALA A 346 22.35 12.85 17.86
C ALA A 346 21.25 12.16 17.04
N VAL A 347 21.53 11.05 16.34
CA VAL A 347 20.50 10.29 15.60
C VAL A 347 19.48 9.68 16.56
N ASN A 348 19.92 9.14 17.71
CA ASN A 348 19.03 8.60 18.73
C ASN A 348 18.12 9.70 19.31
N GLU A 349 18.66 10.90 19.55
CA GLU A 349 17.96 12.05 20.14
C GLU A 349 16.85 12.62 19.24
N LEU A 350 16.90 12.35 17.92
CA LEU A 350 15.83 12.72 16.99
C LEU A 350 14.54 11.92 17.22
N THR A 351 14.62 10.78 17.91
CA THR A 351 13.43 10.01 18.27
C THR A 351 12.85 10.52 19.60
N PRO A 352 11.59 11.00 19.64
CA PRO A 352 10.94 11.42 20.88
C PRO A 352 10.85 10.31 21.94
N GLU A 353 10.65 10.69 23.20
CA GLU A 353 10.58 9.74 24.32
C GLU A 353 9.51 8.65 24.12
N LYS A 354 9.89 7.39 24.41
CA LYS A 354 9.02 6.20 24.34
C LYS A 354 8.33 6.01 22.99
N ASN A 355 9.00 6.42 21.91
CA ASN A 355 8.46 6.27 20.56
C ASN A 355 8.86 4.91 19.98
N PRO A 356 7.89 4.11 19.49
CA PRO A 356 8.19 2.86 18.81
C PRO A 356 8.94 3.10 17.50
N SER A 357 8.93 4.29 16.90
CA SER A 357 9.69 4.53 15.67
C SER A 357 11.16 4.90 15.94
N PHE A 358 12.04 4.77 14.95
CA PHE A 358 13.45 5.17 15.01
C PHE A 358 13.98 5.65 13.67
N ILE A 359 15.03 6.47 13.69
CA ILE A 359 15.76 6.85 12.48
C ILE A 359 16.99 5.96 12.38
N GLY A 360 17.11 5.18 11.30
CA GLY A 360 18.24 4.26 11.12
C GLY A 360 19.54 4.97 10.76
N GLY A 361 19.41 6.07 10.04
CA GLY A 361 20.48 6.94 9.58
C GLY A 361 19.90 7.99 8.64
N PHE A 362 20.73 8.93 8.21
CA PHE A 362 20.37 9.91 7.19
C PHE A 362 21.61 10.49 6.50
N PHE A 363 21.47 10.85 5.24
CA PHE A 363 22.34 11.77 4.51
C PHE A 363 21.77 13.18 4.62
N PHE A 364 22.61 14.20 4.80
CA PHE A 364 22.19 15.60 4.70
C PHE A 364 23.07 16.34 3.69
N GLY A 365 22.48 16.75 2.57
CA GLY A 365 23.16 17.45 1.48
C GLY A 365 23.88 18.74 1.89
N ARG A 366 23.61 19.31 3.07
CA ARG A 366 24.34 20.49 3.58
C ARG A 366 25.84 20.27 3.62
N ASP A 367 26.28 19.04 3.88
CA ASP A 367 27.69 18.71 4.13
C ASP A 367 28.48 18.72 2.83
N LEU A 368 27.78 18.78 1.70
CA LEU A 368 28.39 18.96 0.40
C LEU A 368 28.66 20.43 0.06
N PHE A 369 28.26 21.41 0.88
CA PHE A 369 28.41 22.84 0.54
C PHE A 369 29.67 23.45 1.14
N PRO A 370 30.29 24.45 0.47
CA PRO A 370 31.43 25.19 1.02
C PRO A 370 31.07 25.90 2.33
N ARG A 371 32.02 25.93 3.29
CA ARG A 371 31.83 26.64 4.56
C ARG A 371 32.03 28.14 4.49
N GLN A 372 32.82 28.61 3.53
CA GLN A 372 33.18 30.02 3.39
C GLN A 372 32.61 30.62 2.10
N ALA A 373 32.04 31.82 2.22
CA ALA A 373 31.52 32.56 1.08
C ALA A 373 32.66 32.97 0.13
N ARG A 374 32.37 33.08 -1.16
CA ARG A 374 33.35 33.48 -2.19
C ARG A 374 32.75 34.56 -3.09
N GLY A 375 33.30 35.77 -3.04
CA GLY A 375 32.73 36.91 -3.75
C GLY A 375 31.26 37.12 -3.34
N ASN A 376 30.36 37.14 -4.32
CA ASN A 376 28.91 37.29 -4.10
C ASN A 376 28.17 35.95 -3.85
N LEU A 377 28.90 34.83 -3.77
CA LEU A 377 28.30 33.50 -3.56
C LEU A 377 28.29 33.16 -2.06
N GLY A 378 27.10 32.87 -1.54
CA GLY A 378 26.90 32.47 -0.14
C GLY A 378 27.53 31.11 0.20
N ALA A 379 27.48 30.74 1.48
CA ALA A 379 28.08 29.51 1.99
C ALA A 379 27.26 28.90 3.14
N CYS A 380 27.60 27.67 3.49
CA CYS A 380 27.00 26.93 4.59
C CYS A 380 28.01 26.77 5.73
N ALA A 381 28.09 27.75 6.63
CA ALA A 381 29.14 27.81 7.66
C ALA A 381 29.20 26.57 8.59
N SER A 382 28.03 25.94 8.82
CA SER A 382 27.87 24.71 9.60
C SER A 382 27.99 23.41 8.79
N SER A 383 28.32 23.47 7.50
CA SER A 383 28.65 22.28 6.69
C SER A 383 29.87 21.54 7.24
N ASN A 384 29.87 20.21 7.13
CA ASN A 384 31.08 19.40 7.37
C ASN A 384 32.04 19.33 6.16
N GLU A 385 31.63 19.89 5.02
CA GLU A 385 32.38 19.99 3.74
C GLU A 385 33.00 18.66 3.27
N ARG A 386 32.23 17.57 3.36
CA ARG A 386 32.64 16.20 2.98
C ARG A 386 31.46 15.30 2.61
N GLU A 387 31.75 14.21 1.91
CA GLU A 387 30.84 13.08 1.74
C GLU A 387 30.65 12.33 3.07
N MET A 388 29.44 12.37 3.64
CA MET A 388 29.14 11.65 4.87
C MET A 388 27.66 11.32 5.06
N PHE A 389 27.39 10.33 5.91
CA PHE A 389 26.05 10.04 6.44
C PHE A 389 26.12 9.72 7.94
N TYR A 390 24.99 9.97 8.60
CA TYR A 390 24.81 9.82 10.05
C TYR A 390 24.06 8.53 10.32
N MET A 391 24.49 7.76 11.31
CA MET A 391 23.97 6.43 11.60
C MET A 391 23.49 6.33 13.06
N LEU A 392 22.43 5.54 13.27
CA LEU A 392 21.92 5.22 14.60
C LEU A 392 23.00 4.55 15.47
N ALA A 393 23.16 5.04 16.70
CA ALA A 393 24.05 4.42 17.68
C ALA A 393 23.31 3.33 18.50
N PRO A 394 23.99 2.25 18.90
CA PRO A 394 23.40 1.27 19.81
C PRO A 394 23.11 1.89 21.19
N ASP A 395 21.96 1.56 21.75
CA ASP A 395 21.47 2.02 23.06
C ASP A 395 20.59 0.93 23.71
N PRO A 396 21.16 -0.23 24.10
CA PRO A 396 20.38 -1.38 24.59
C PRO A 396 19.57 -1.06 25.86
N GLU A 397 20.07 -0.14 26.68
CA GLU A 397 19.42 0.26 27.94
C GLU A 397 18.40 1.40 27.74
N GLY A 398 18.37 2.05 26.58
CA GLY A 398 17.46 3.16 26.28
C GLY A 398 17.81 4.43 27.05
N VAL A 399 19.11 4.71 27.23
CA VAL A 399 19.63 5.90 27.91
C VAL A 399 19.14 7.18 27.23
N VAL A 400 18.99 7.15 25.90
CA VAL A 400 18.45 8.26 25.12
C VAL A 400 16.94 8.12 25.05
N ASN A 401 16.21 9.08 25.63
CA ASN A 401 14.76 9.21 25.48
C ASN A 401 13.97 7.93 25.83
N ASN A 402 14.48 7.07 26.73
CA ASN A 402 13.86 5.79 27.10
C ASN A 402 13.57 4.87 25.90
N ASN A 403 14.35 5.00 24.83
CA ASN A 403 14.16 4.30 23.58
C ASN A 403 15.25 3.23 23.41
N LYS A 404 14.93 1.96 23.71
CA LYS A 404 15.90 0.86 23.55
C LYS A 404 16.26 0.64 22.08
N ARG A 405 17.55 0.59 21.79
CA ARG A 405 18.16 0.29 20.48
C ARG A 405 19.19 -0.83 20.66
N PRO A 406 18.76 -2.10 20.66
CA PRO A 406 19.67 -3.22 20.90
C PRO A 406 20.71 -3.30 19.78
N ALA A 407 21.94 -3.74 20.12
CA ALA A 407 23.03 -3.94 19.17
C ALA A 407 22.62 -4.79 17.94
N ASP A 408 21.76 -5.79 18.18
CA ASP A 408 21.21 -6.67 17.16
C ASP A 408 20.32 -5.95 16.12
N LEU A 409 19.65 -4.86 16.49
CA LEU A 409 18.99 -3.97 15.53
C LEU A 409 20.03 -3.32 14.61
N ILE A 410 21.09 -2.75 15.18
CA ILE A 410 22.16 -2.07 14.43
C ILE A 410 22.83 -3.02 13.45
N ARG A 411 23.13 -4.26 13.87
CA ARG A 411 23.71 -5.32 13.03
C ARG A 411 22.88 -5.62 11.78
N ARG A 412 21.55 -5.62 11.92
CA ARG A 412 20.64 -5.97 10.82
C ARG A 412 20.33 -4.80 9.90
N SER A 413 20.22 -3.58 10.42
CA SER A 413 19.79 -2.42 9.62
C SER A 413 20.93 -1.66 8.95
N THR A 414 22.12 -1.64 9.56
CA THR A 414 23.22 -0.74 9.19
C THR A 414 23.55 -0.76 7.70
N VAL A 415 23.86 -1.93 7.13
CA VAL A 415 24.38 -1.99 5.75
C VAL A 415 23.32 -1.62 4.72
N GLY A 416 22.05 -2.00 4.96
CA GLY A 416 20.93 -1.60 4.13
C GLY A 416 20.71 -0.08 4.18
N THR A 417 20.72 0.51 5.37
CA THR A 417 20.66 1.97 5.55
C THR A 417 21.84 2.68 4.88
N ILE A 418 23.06 2.15 4.98
CA ILE A 418 24.21 2.72 4.29
C ILE A 418 24.02 2.72 2.77
N ALA A 419 23.51 1.62 2.19
CA ALA A 419 23.21 1.56 0.76
C ALA A 419 22.15 2.60 0.35
N HIS A 420 21.13 2.81 1.18
CA HIS A 420 20.10 3.82 1.02
C HIS A 420 20.67 5.25 1.05
N GLU A 421 21.37 5.61 2.13
CA GLU A 421 21.93 6.96 2.29
C GLU A 421 23.03 7.29 1.29
N PHE A 422 23.80 6.28 0.88
CA PHE A 422 24.82 6.48 -0.14
C PHE A 422 24.21 6.76 -1.52
N GLN A 423 23.03 6.21 -1.83
CA GLN A 423 22.31 6.57 -3.04
C GLN A 423 21.92 8.06 -3.03
N HIS A 424 21.37 8.56 -1.92
CA HIS A 424 21.04 9.98 -1.78
C HIS A 424 22.26 10.88 -1.95
N LEU A 425 23.39 10.49 -1.34
CA LEU A 425 24.66 11.19 -1.46
C LEU A 425 25.13 11.22 -2.93
N ILE A 426 25.13 10.09 -3.63
CA ILE A 426 25.47 10.04 -5.06
C ILE A 426 24.54 10.96 -5.87
N ASN A 427 23.23 10.87 -5.65
CA ASN A 427 22.25 11.65 -6.41
C ASN A 427 22.49 13.16 -6.23
N GLN A 428 22.63 13.63 -4.99
CA GLN A 428 22.84 15.04 -4.70
C GLN A 428 24.22 15.52 -5.17
N SER A 429 25.29 14.77 -4.84
CA SER A 429 26.66 15.15 -5.21
C SER A 429 26.83 15.27 -6.73
N ARG A 430 26.29 14.32 -7.50
CA ARG A 430 26.37 14.37 -8.96
C ARG A 430 25.57 15.55 -9.53
N ARG A 431 24.39 15.87 -9.00
CA ARG A 431 23.61 17.08 -9.42
C ARG A 431 24.30 18.40 -9.11
N LEU A 432 25.10 18.44 -8.03
CA LEU A 432 25.87 19.63 -7.64
C LEU A 432 27.16 19.76 -8.45
N TYR A 433 27.89 18.68 -8.66
CA TYR A 433 29.31 18.73 -9.06
C TYR A 433 29.61 18.12 -10.43
N VAL A 434 28.76 17.24 -10.95
CA VAL A 434 28.98 16.54 -12.24
C VAL A 434 28.01 17.05 -13.30
N ASN A 435 26.71 17.00 -13.00
CA ASN A 435 25.62 17.43 -13.85
C ASN A 435 25.20 18.85 -13.48
N THR A 436 26.11 19.82 -13.56
CA THR A 436 25.92 21.19 -13.05
C THR A 436 24.81 21.98 -13.76
N GLY A 437 24.31 21.50 -14.90
CA GLY A 437 23.11 22.01 -15.57
C GLY A 437 21.79 21.37 -15.10
N ALA A 438 21.82 20.47 -14.11
CA ALA A 438 20.64 19.78 -13.61
C ALA A 438 19.76 20.66 -12.72
N ALA A 439 18.51 20.24 -12.52
CA ALA A 439 17.69 20.75 -11.42
C ALA A 439 18.42 20.57 -10.06
N PRO A 440 18.30 21.52 -9.11
CA PRO A 440 19.01 21.49 -7.82
C PRO A 440 18.87 20.20 -7.01
N PHE A 441 17.66 19.65 -6.98
CA PHE A 441 17.26 18.47 -6.24
C PHE A 441 16.38 17.59 -7.14
N GLU A 442 16.44 16.28 -6.93
CA GLU A 442 15.45 15.33 -7.47
C GLU A 442 14.10 15.52 -6.77
N GLU A 443 12.99 15.09 -7.40
CA GLU A 443 11.73 14.95 -6.68
C GLU A 443 11.81 13.84 -5.65
N VAL A 444 11.24 14.09 -4.47
CA VAL A 444 11.42 13.22 -3.30
C VAL A 444 10.99 11.78 -3.60
N TRP A 445 9.84 11.57 -4.26
CA TRP A 445 9.36 10.21 -4.57
C TRP A 445 10.34 9.38 -5.40
N LEU A 446 11.03 10.01 -6.38
CA LEU A 446 11.99 9.35 -7.26
C LEU A 446 13.33 9.18 -6.54
N ASN A 447 13.74 10.17 -5.74
CA ASN A 447 14.94 10.08 -4.92
C ASN A 447 14.86 8.91 -3.92
N GLU A 448 13.76 8.81 -3.16
CA GLU A 448 13.51 7.71 -2.23
C GLU A 448 13.33 6.38 -2.95
N GLY A 449 12.60 6.38 -4.07
CA GLY A 449 12.42 5.17 -4.90
C GLY A 449 13.75 4.58 -5.35
N LEU A 450 14.71 5.43 -5.78
CA LEU A 450 16.04 5.00 -6.18
C LEU A 450 16.87 4.48 -4.98
N SER A 451 16.76 5.09 -3.80
CA SER A 451 17.41 4.56 -2.59
C SER A 451 16.85 3.20 -2.17
N HIS A 452 15.56 2.96 -2.35
CA HIS A 452 14.97 1.63 -2.13
C HIS A 452 15.39 0.61 -3.21
N ILE A 453 15.65 1.05 -4.45
CA ILE A 453 16.31 0.21 -5.46
C ILE A 453 17.75 -0.10 -5.07
N ALA A 454 18.48 0.81 -4.41
CA ALA A 454 19.82 0.51 -3.88
C ALA A 454 19.81 -0.64 -2.85
N GLU A 455 18.83 -0.66 -1.95
CA GLU A 455 18.60 -1.78 -1.04
C GLU A 455 18.30 -3.08 -1.81
N GLU A 456 17.44 -3.04 -2.84
CA GLU A 456 17.12 -4.20 -3.68
C GLU A 456 18.34 -4.74 -4.45
N LEU A 457 19.19 -3.87 -4.98
CA LEU A 457 20.41 -4.27 -5.67
C LEU A 457 21.40 -4.94 -4.71
N ALA A 458 21.47 -4.49 -3.46
CA ALA A 458 22.24 -5.18 -2.41
C ALA A 458 21.65 -6.56 -2.10
N PHE A 459 20.31 -6.69 -2.06
CA PHE A 459 19.65 -7.99 -1.96
C PHE A 459 20.09 -8.95 -3.08
N TYR A 460 20.02 -8.55 -4.35
CA TYR A 460 20.43 -9.41 -5.46
C TYR A 460 21.91 -9.82 -5.36
N ARG A 461 22.79 -8.86 -5.02
CA ARG A 461 24.22 -9.14 -4.86
C ARG A 461 24.50 -10.16 -3.75
N VAL A 462 23.86 -10.05 -2.59
CA VAL A 462 24.09 -10.94 -1.45
C VAL A 462 23.38 -12.28 -1.61
N SER A 463 22.14 -12.28 -2.10
CA SER A 463 21.36 -13.52 -2.30
C SER A 463 21.85 -14.36 -3.47
N ARG A 464 22.56 -13.75 -4.43
CA ARG A 464 22.91 -14.32 -5.75
C ARG A 464 21.69 -14.64 -6.63
N LEU A 465 20.54 -14.09 -6.29
CA LEU A 465 19.37 -14.04 -7.16
C LEU A 465 19.50 -12.87 -8.13
N ALA A 466 18.61 -12.81 -9.11
CA ALA A 466 18.57 -11.79 -10.14
C ALA A 466 17.13 -11.31 -10.37
N PRO A 467 16.95 -10.09 -10.91
CA PRO A 467 15.64 -9.64 -11.37
C PRO A 467 15.12 -10.55 -12.48
N ARG A 468 13.80 -10.52 -12.71
CA ARG A 468 13.08 -11.32 -13.71
C ARG A 468 13.12 -12.86 -13.49
N GLN A 469 13.25 -13.31 -12.24
CA GLN A 469 13.25 -14.74 -11.87
C GLN A 469 11.92 -15.25 -11.28
N ASN A 470 10.92 -14.39 -11.18
CA ASN A 470 9.66 -14.60 -10.45
C ASN A 470 9.88 -15.17 -9.05
N ILE A 471 10.67 -14.45 -8.23
CA ILE A 471 11.14 -14.94 -6.93
C ILE A 471 9.96 -15.22 -5.99
N THR A 472 9.86 -16.45 -5.50
CA THR A 472 8.80 -16.93 -4.60
C THR A 472 9.24 -16.96 -3.13
N ILE A 473 8.31 -17.19 -2.20
CA ILE A 473 8.65 -17.44 -0.80
C ILE A 473 9.49 -18.71 -0.63
N GLU A 474 9.28 -19.72 -1.48
CA GLU A 474 10.11 -20.94 -1.52
C GLU A 474 11.54 -20.60 -1.96
N THR A 475 11.70 -19.74 -2.97
CA THR A 475 13.02 -19.24 -3.40
C THR A 475 13.71 -18.48 -2.26
N ILE A 476 12.98 -17.64 -1.53
CA ILE A 476 13.52 -16.90 -0.37
C ILE A 476 14.00 -17.86 0.72
N ARG A 477 13.24 -18.92 0.98
CA ARG A 477 13.53 -19.93 2.01
C ARG A 477 14.54 -21.00 1.57
N SER A 478 15.10 -20.89 0.37
CA SER A 478 15.97 -21.91 -0.20
C SER A 478 17.31 -22.07 0.55
N SER A 479 17.77 -21.03 1.26
CA SER A 479 18.97 -21.07 2.11
C SER A 479 18.97 -19.95 3.14
N ASN A 480 19.76 -20.12 4.21
CA ASN A 480 19.97 -19.06 5.23
C ASN A 480 20.53 -17.78 4.61
N GLN A 481 21.41 -17.88 3.60
CA GLN A 481 21.97 -16.72 2.90
C GLN A 481 20.87 -15.86 2.25
N VAL A 482 19.89 -16.49 1.59
CA VAL A 482 18.80 -15.78 0.92
C VAL A 482 17.83 -15.19 1.94
N VAL A 483 17.51 -15.94 3.01
CA VAL A 483 16.68 -15.44 4.12
C VAL A 483 17.32 -14.21 4.77
N ASP A 484 18.61 -14.28 5.08
CA ASP A 484 19.35 -13.18 5.70
C ASP A 484 19.43 -11.96 4.77
N ALA A 485 19.67 -12.18 3.47
CA ALA A 485 19.66 -11.11 2.48
C ALA A 485 18.28 -10.44 2.40
N PHE A 486 17.21 -11.23 2.35
CA PHE A 486 15.84 -10.72 2.30
C PHE A 486 15.51 -9.87 3.54
N ASN A 487 15.81 -10.40 4.73
CA ASN A 487 15.54 -9.74 6.01
C ASN A 487 16.33 -8.43 6.18
N ARG A 488 17.52 -8.32 5.58
CA ARG A 488 18.36 -7.12 5.68
C ARG A 488 18.03 -6.05 4.65
N TYR A 489 17.67 -6.45 3.43
CA TYR A 489 17.68 -5.56 2.27
C TYR A 489 16.36 -5.46 1.50
N ALA A 490 15.41 -6.38 1.69
CA ALA A 490 14.17 -6.40 0.90
C ALA A 490 12.90 -6.27 1.75
N ILE A 491 12.85 -6.87 2.94
CA ILE A 491 11.62 -6.99 3.74
C ILE A 491 10.92 -5.66 4.01
N SER A 492 11.68 -4.58 4.24
CA SER A 492 11.13 -3.24 4.50
C SER A 492 10.39 -2.69 3.28
N ASN A 493 10.91 -2.91 2.05
CA ASN A 493 10.25 -2.50 0.81
C ASN A 493 8.93 -3.24 0.60
N PHE A 494 8.88 -4.53 0.93
CA PHE A 494 7.64 -5.30 0.93
C PHE A 494 6.63 -4.73 1.94
N GLY A 495 7.04 -4.44 3.18
CA GLY A 495 6.15 -3.82 4.18
C GLY A 495 5.56 -2.48 3.74
N ARG A 496 6.37 -1.64 3.06
CA ARG A 496 5.93 -0.37 2.46
C ARG A 496 4.93 -0.59 1.34
N PHE A 497 5.20 -1.54 0.45
CA PHE A 497 4.30 -1.83 -0.65
C PHE A 497 2.97 -2.45 -0.16
N ILE A 498 3.00 -3.30 0.86
CA ILE A 498 1.79 -3.78 1.56
C ILE A 498 0.97 -2.59 2.08
N SER A 499 1.61 -1.57 2.65
CA SER A 499 0.93 -0.36 3.14
C SER A 499 0.26 0.46 2.03
N TYR A 500 0.78 0.41 0.79
CA TYR A 500 0.12 0.95 -0.40
C TYR A 500 -1.06 0.08 -0.83
N LEU A 501 -0.89 -1.24 -0.90
CA LEU A 501 -1.92 -2.20 -1.33
C LEU A 501 -3.19 -2.16 -0.46
N GLN A 502 -3.07 -1.76 0.80
CA GLN A 502 -4.21 -1.59 1.71
C GLN A 502 -5.06 -0.34 1.43
N ARG A 503 -4.54 0.62 0.68
CA ARG A 503 -5.16 1.93 0.41
C ARG A 503 -4.63 2.57 -0.90
N PRO A 504 -4.71 1.85 -2.03
CA PRO A 504 -4.13 2.28 -3.30
C PRO A 504 -4.84 3.50 -3.90
N ASP A 505 -6.05 3.81 -3.41
CA ASP A 505 -6.88 4.94 -3.80
C ASP A 505 -6.35 6.25 -3.17
N THR A 506 -5.89 6.17 -1.92
CA THR A 506 -5.43 7.30 -1.10
C THR A 506 -3.92 7.30 -0.85
N ALA A 507 -3.19 6.40 -1.48
CA ALA A 507 -1.73 6.42 -1.57
C ALA A 507 -1.31 6.68 -3.02
N SER A 508 -0.26 7.47 -3.21
CA SER A 508 0.23 7.89 -4.52
C SER A 508 1.69 7.50 -4.69
N LEU A 509 2.06 6.94 -5.84
CA LEU A 509 3.47 6.69 -6.19
C LEU A 509 4.26 7.99 -6.49
N LEU A 510 3.55 9.09 -6.79
CA LEU A 510 4.09 10.44 -7.04
C LEU A 510 3.80 11.39 -5.87
N GLY A 511 3.42 10.82 -4.72
CA GLY A 511 2.86 11.52 -3.57
C GLY A 511 3.88 12.28 -2.76
N VAL A 512 3.39 12.89 -1.67
CA VAL A 512 4.24 13.32 -0.57
C VAL A 512 4.96 12.11 0.02
N ASP A 513 6.18 12.32 0.49
CA ASP A 513 7.02 11.26 1.02
C ASP A 513 6.41 10.61 2.26
N ASN A 514 6.02 9.33 2.12
CA ASN A 514 5.46 8.49 3.18
C ASN A 514 5.69 7.00 2.81
N LEU A 515 5.49 6.13 3.80
CA LEU A 515 5.67 4.67 3.70
C LEU A 515 4.97 4.06 2.46
N PRO A 516 3.63 4.23 2.25
CA PRO A 516 2.96 3.78 1.03
C PRO A 516 3.56 4.32 -0.28
N THR A 517 3.86 5.62 -0.35
CA THR A 517 4.44 6.26 -1.55
C THR A 517 5.77 5.61 -1.91
N ARG A 518 6.65 5.37 -0.93
CA ARG A 518 7.95 4.72 -1.10
C ARG A 518 7.84 3.28 -1.59
N GLY A 519 6.91 2.52 -1.03
CA GLY A 519 6.64 1.16 -1.47
C GLY A 519 6.11 1.10 -2.90
N ALA A 520 5.21 2.00 -3.24
CA ALA A 520 4.67 2.12 -4.60
C ALA A 520 5.73 2.60 -5.60
N SER A 521 6.57 3.57 -5.25
CA SER A 521 7.63 4.07 -6.14
C SER A 521 8.69 3.00 -6.40
N TRP A 522 9.12 2.27 -5.36
CA TRP A 522 10.03 1.11 -5.51
C TRP A 522 9.43 0.04 -6.42
N ALA A 523 8.21 -0.42 -6.14
CA ALA A 523 7.56 -1.48 -6.91
C ALA A 523 7.33 -1.06 -8.37
N PHE A 524 6.92 0.19 -8.60
CA PHE A 524 6.76 0.72 -9.96
C PHE A 524 8.10 0.87 -10.69
N LEU A 525 9.16 1.34 -10.05
CA LEU A 525 10.48 1.44 -10.68
C LEU A 525 11.01 0.05 -11.07
N ARG A 526 10.82 -0.96 -10.21
CA ARG A 526 11.16 -2.36 -10.51
C ARG A 526 10.36 -2.89 -11.70
N TYR A 527 9.05 -2.66 -11.74
CA TYR A 527 8.20 -2.99 -12.88
C TYR A 527 8.66 -2.29 -14.17
N ALA A 528 9.01 -1.00 -14.09
CA ALA A 528 9.50 -0.24 -15.21
C ALA A 528 10.83 -0.78 -15.75
N ALA A 529 11.77 -1.14 -14.86
CA ALA A 529 13.01 -1.78 -15.26
C ALA A 529 12.76 -3.16 -15.90
N ASP A 530 11.86 -3.97 -15.33
CA ASP A 530 11.49 -5.27 -15.90
C ASP A 530 10.95 -5.13 -17.33
N ARG A 531 10.07 -4.16 -17.54
CA ARG A 531 9.41 -3.88 -18.82
C ARG A 531 10.33 -3.25 -19.87
N LYS A 532 11.35 -2.47 -19.47
CA LYS A 532 12.23 -1.75 -20.41
C LYS A 532 13.07 -2.65 -21.32
N ALA A 533 13.16 -3.95 -21.01
CA ALA A 533 13.98 -4.97 -21.66
C ALA A 533 15.49 -4.67 -21.61
N GLY A 534 16.32 -5.71 -21.50
CA GLY A 534 17.77 -5.58 -21.36
C GLY A 534 18.25 -5.43 -19.90
N PRO A 535 19.53 -5.09 -19.68
CA PRO A 535 20.10 -4.93 -18.35
C PRO A 535 19.51 -3.71 -17.64
N ASP A 536 19.36 -3.79 -16.32
CA ASP A 536 18.76 -2.70 -15.52
C ASP A 536 19.71 -1.51 -15.33
N GLN A 537 21.02 -1.77 -15.27
CA GLN A 537 22.04 -0.80 -14.90
C GLN A 537 21.96 0.51 -15.72
N PRO A 538 21.81 0.49 -17.07
CA PRO A 538 21.70 1.73 -17.85
C PRO A 538 20.48 2.57 -17.49
N PHE A 539 19.38 1.94 -17.05
CA PHE A 539 18.16 2.64 -16.64
C PHE A 539 18.37 3.39 -15.32
N TRP A 540 18.94 2.71 -14.31
CA TRP A 540 19.30 3.32 -13.03
C TRP A 540 20.30 4.46 -13.21
N PHE A 541 21.32 4.24 -14.05
CA PHE A 541 22.35 5.22 -14.31
C PHE A 541 21.76 6.47 -14.97
N ALA A 542 20.87 6.31 -15.95
CA ALA A 542 20.22 7.42 -16.63
C ALA A 542 19.37 8.29 -15.69
N LEU A 543 18.65 7.68 -14.75
CA LEU A 543 17.82 8.41 -13.78
C LEU A 543 18.67 9.31 -12.86
N VAL A 544 19.78 8.79 -12.31
CA VAL A 544 20.66 9.58 -11.43
C VAL A 544 21.46 10.63 -12.20
N ASN A 545 21.78 10.36 -13.46
CA ASN A 545 22.62 11.21 -14.30
C ASN A 545 21.87 12.21 -15.17
N SER A 546 20.60 12.44 -14.86
CA SER A 546 19.73 13.33 -15.61
C SER A 546 19.92 14.79 -15.24
N ARG A 547 19.62 15.67 -16.21
CA ARG A 547 19.49 17.12 -15.97
C ARG A 547 18.07 17.50 -15.53
N THR A 548 17.09 16.65 -15.81
CA THR A 548 15.70 16.85 -15.37
C THR A 548 15.46 16.16 -14.01
N ARG A 549 14.24 16.28 -13.49
CA ARG A 549 13.78 15.67 -12.23
C ARG A 549 12.37 15.12 -12.40
N GLY A 550 11.94 14.26 -11.47
CA GLY A 550 10.58 13.76 -11.36
C GLY A 550 10.12 12.98 -12.58
N VAL A 551 8.86 13.18 -12.95
CA VAL A 551 8.25 12.52 -14.12
C VAL A 551 8.98 12.89 -15.42
N ALA A 552 9.50 14.10 -15.56
CA ALA A 552 10.30 14.49 -16.72
C ALA A 552 11.64 13.72 -16.80
N ASN A 553 12.25 13.40 -15.66
CA ASN A 553 13.42 12.53 -15.61
C ASN A 553 13.05 11.11 -16.03
N LEU A 554 12.01 10.54 -15.42
CA LEU A 554 11.56 9.20 -15.75
C LEU A 554 11.14 9.07 -17.23
N ARG A 555 10.46 10.07 -17.80
CA ARG A 555 10.09 10.11 -19.22
C ARG A 555 11.32 10.00 -20.12
N ASN A 556 12.38 10.73 -19.81
CA ASN A 556 13.63 10.68 -20.57
C ASN A 556 14.31 9.32 -20.45
N ALA A 557 14.40 8.76 -19.23
CA ALA A 557 15.00 7.46 -18.99
C ALA A 557 14.21 6.31 -19.63
N LEU A 558 12.88 6.40 -19.66
CA LEU A 558 12.00 5.43 -20.30
C LEU A 558 11.94 5.58 -21.83
N ALA A 559 12.13 6.79 -22.36
CA ALA A 559 11.85 7.16 -23.75
C ALA A 559 10.38 6.95 -24.16
N THR A 560 9.45 7.13 -23.21
CA THR A 560 7.99 7.04 -23.40
C THR A 560 7.28 7.78 -22.26
N GLU A 561 5.97 8.02 -22.41
CA GLU A 561 5.13 8.63 -21.38
C GLU A 561 4.97 7.72 -20.15
N PRO A 562 5.52 8.11 -18.97
CA PRO A 562 5.50 7.26 -17.78
C PRO A 562 4.09 6.97 -17.27
N ILE A 563 3.16 7.91 -17.46
CA ILE A 563 1.79 7.79 -16.95
C ILE A 563 1.02 6.62 -17.60
N ASN A 564 1.38 6.25 -18.84
CA ASN A 564 0.83 5.05 -19.50
C ASN A 564 1.32 3.78 -18.81
N TRP A 565 2.59 3.75 -18.41
CA TRP A 565 3.18 2.61 -17.72
C TRP A 565 2.68 2.51 -16.28
N MET A 566 2.41 3.64 -15.62
CA MET A 566 1.76 3.65 -14.30
C MET A 566 0.35 3.06 -14.37
N GLN A 567 -0.43 3.38 -15.41
CA GLN A 567 -1.74 2.75 -15.62
C GLN A 567 -1.61 1.24 -15.87
N ASP A 568 -0.67 0.80 -16.71
CA ASP A 568 -0.44 -0.64 -16.94
C ASP A 568 0.05 -1.33 -15.65
N TRP A 569 0.87 -0.64 -14.84
CA TRP A 569 1.33 -1.15 -13.55
C TRP A 569 0.17 -1.39 -12.58
N THR A 570 -0.82 -0.49 -12.48
CA THR A 570 -1.99 -0.74 -11.59
C THR A 570 -2.78 -1.97 -12.03
N VAL A 571 -2.84 -2.27 -13.33
CA VAL A 571 -3.40 -3.54 -13.82
C VAL A 571 -2.53 -4.72 -13.41
N SER A 572 -1.20 -4.61 -13.51
CA SER A 572 -0.26 -5.66 -13.08
C SER A 572 -0.35 -5.98 -11.59
N VAL A 573 -0.58 -4.97 -10.74
CA VAL A 573 -0.78 -5.16 -9.28
C VAL A 573 -1.97 -6.10 -8.99
N TYR A 574 -2.98 -6.09 -9.87
CA TYR A 574 -4.14 -6.96 -9.77
C TYR A 574 -3.98 -8.31 -10.49
N THR A 575 -3.30 -8.35 -11.63
CA THR A 575 -3.33 -9.49 -12.56
C THR A 575 -2.10 -10.38 -12.52
N ASP A 576 -0.97 -9.87 -12.07
CA ASP A 576 0.28 -10.61 -11.99
C ASP A 576 0.18 -11.83 -11.07
N ASP A 577 0.89 -12.91 -11.41
CA ASP A 577 0.82 -14.24 -10.76
C ASP A 577 -0.60 -14.77 -10.53
N THR A 578 -1.50 -14.53 -11.47
CA THR A 578 -2.81 -15.19 -11.53
C THR A 578 -2.85 -16.18 -12.71
N ASP A 579 -3.87 -17.04 -12.75
CA ASP A 579 -4.10 -17.93 -13.90
C ASP A 579 -4.70 -17.19 -15.12
N LEU A 580 -4.78 -15.85 -15.08
CA LEU A 580 -5.35 -15.06 -16.17
C LEU A 580 -4.35 -14.95 -17.34
N PRO A 581 -4.79 -15.19 -18.59
CA PRO A 581 -3.93 -15.05 -19.77
C PRO A 581 -3.83 -13.58 -20.18
N VAL A 582 -3.13 -12.77 -19.39
CA VAL A 582 -2.93 -11.34 -19.64
C VAL A 582 -1.71 -11.08 -20.53
N GLU A 583 -1.68 -9.93 -21.20
CA GLU A 583 -0.49 -9.47 -21.92
C GLU A 583 0.70 -9.27 -20.96
N GLY A 584 1.93 -9.50 -21.45
CA GLY A 584 3.14 -9.41 -20.61
C GLY A 584 3.36 -8.04 -19.93
N ARG A 585 2.83 -6.94 -20.49
CA ARG A 585 2.87 -5.61 -19.83
C ARG A 585 2.07 -5.55 -18.53
N PHE A 586 1.20 -6.52 -18.26
CA PHE A 586 0.42 -6.63 -17.04
C PHE A 586 1.00 -7.67 -16.06
N THR A 587 2.29 -8.00 -16.21
CA THR A 587 3.02 -8.93 -15.31
C THR A 587 4.22 -8.22 -14.65
N GLN A 588 4.73 -8.77 -13.55
CA GLN A 588 5.89 -8.27 -12.78
C GLN A 588 6.94 -9.37 -12.61
N PRO A 589 7.80 -9.60 -13.63
CA PRO A 589 8.66 -10.77 -13.70
C PRO A 589 9.67 -10.96 -12.56
N SER A 590 10.05 -9.93 -11.80
CA SER A 590 11.06 -10.07 -10.74
C SER A 590 10.57 -10.75 -9.48
N TRP A 591 9.37 -10.38 -9.01
CA TRP A 591 8.89 -10.75 -7.67
C TRP A 591 7.52 -11.39 -7.74
N ASN A 592 7.40 -12.57 -7.14
CA ASN A 592 6.10 -13.18 -6.94
C ASN A 592 5.43 -12.62 -5.68
N PHE A 593 4.80 -11.45 -5.79
CA PHE A 593 4.21 -10.78 -4.62
C PHE A 593 3.11 -11.62 -3.96
N ARG A 594 2.39 -12.45 -4.74
CA ARG A 594 1.32 -13.32 -4.23
C ARG A 594 1.82 -14.52 -3.46
N SER A 595 3.02 -15.00 -3.75
CA SER A 595 3.70 -16.05 -3.00
C SER A 595 4.32 -15.47 -1.72
N ILE A 596 4.96 -14.31 -1.82
CA ILE A 596 5.74 -13.71 -0.73
C ILE A 596 4.84 -13.06 0.33
N MET A 597 4.00 -12.09 -0.05
CA MET A 597 3.31 -11.20 0.90
C MET A 597 2.40 -11.91 1.92
N PRO A 598 1.65 -12.97 1.56
CA PRO A 598 0.85 -13.71 2.53
C PRO A 598 1.62 -14.17 3.78
N ALA A 599 2.92 -14.44 3.67
CA ALA A 599 3.74 -14.89 4.79
C ALA A 599 4.03 -13.78 5.83
N PHE A 600 3.70 -12.52 5.52
CA PHE A 600 4.03 -11.34 6.32
C PHE A 600 2.80 -10.54 6.79
N THR A 601 1.62 -10.90 6.30
CA THR A 601 0.38 -10.15 6.56
C THR A 601 -0.48 -10.84 7.61
N SER A 602 -1.11 -10.07 8.50
CA SER A 602 -2.14 -10.56 9.43
C SER A 602 -3.48 -10.91 8.76
N THR A 603 -3.58 -10.79 7.44
CA THR A 603 -4.80 -10.93 6.62
C THR A 603 -5.16 -12.39 6.31
N ASN A 604 -5.00 -13.30 7.27
CA ASN A 604 -5.26 -14.75 7.09
C ASN A 604 -4.46 -15.37 5.90
N ASN A 605 -3.17 -15.03 5.76
CA ASN A 605 -2.32 -15.48 4.66
C ASN A 605 -2.87 -15.11 3.27
N ARG A 606 -3.32 -13.87 3.08
CA ARG A 606 -3.84 -13.39 1.78
C ARG A 606 -3.03 -12.26 1.19
N TYR A 607 -2.97 -12.21 -0.14
CA TYR A 607 -2.43 -11.05 -0.85
C TYR A 607 -3.18 -9.78 -0.42
N PRO A 608 -2.48 -8.72 0.04
CA PRO A 608 -3.10 -7.65 0.82
C PRO A 608 -3.75 -6.53 -0.01
N LEU A 609 -3.94 -6.73 -1.31
CA LEU A 609 -4.61 -5.75 -2.16
C LEU A 609 -6.07 -5.57 -1.74
N GLN A 610 -6.41 -4.36 -1.32
CA GLN A 610 -7.77 -3.99 -0.95
C GLN A 610 -8.64 -3.85 -2.21
N THR A 611 -9.73 -4.61 -2.25
CA THR A 611 -10.73 -4.55 -3.33
C THR A 611 -12.10 -4.13 -2.79
N ILE A 612 -12.89 -3.46 -3.61
CA ILE A 612 -14.23 -3.00 -3.28
C ILE A 612 -15.24 -3.83 -4.07
N ALA A 613 -16.27 -4.36 -3.41
CA ALA A 613 -17.40 -4.97 -4.12
C ALA A 613 -18.29 -3.86 -4.69
N LEU A 614 -18.52 -3.88 -5.99
CA LEU A 614 -19.45 -2.96 -6.64
C LEU A 614 -20.86 -3.58 -6.59
N THR A 615 -21.84 -2.81 -6.13
CA THR A 615 -23.23 -3.26 -5.94
C THR A 615 -24.20 -2.37 -6.73
N THR A 616 -25.45 -2.81 -6.89
CA THR A 616 -26.50 -2.06 -7.60
C THR A 616 -27.32 -1.15 -6.72
N SER A 617 -27.22 -1.29 -5.38
CA SER A 617 -28.04 -0.56 -4.41
C SER A 617 -27.48 0.81 -4.04
N SER A 618 -26.19 1.05 -4.28
CA SER A 618 -25.56 2.32 -3.92
C SER A 618 -24.33 2.60 -4.77
N ALA A 619 -24.11 3.90 -5.03
CA ALA A 619 -22.89 4.34 -5.67
C ALA A 619 -21.67 4.09 -4.77
N VAL A 620 -20.57 3.64 -5.38
CA VAL A 620 -19.27 3.59 -4.72
C VAL A 620 -18.59 4.95 -4.88
N ASN A 621 -18.37 5.62 -3.76
CA ASN A 621 -17.65 6.89 -3.73
C ASN A 621 -16.16 6.64 -3.52
N LEU A 622 -15.32 7.21 -4.39
CA LEU A 622 -13.86 7.11 -4.33
C LEU A 622 -13.25 8.51 -4.22
N ASN A 623 -12.10 8.59 -3.56
CA ASN A 623 -11.28 9.80 -3.55
C ASN A 623 -9.85 9.47 -3.97
N LEU A 624 -9.59 9.50 -5.27
CA LEU A 624 -8.30 9.10 -5.82
C LEU A 624 -7.26 10.18 -5.65
N PHE A 625 -6.08 9.82 -5.16
CA PHE A 625 -4.91 10.69 -5.16
C PHE A 625 -4.25 10.65 -6.55
N GLY A 626 -3.54 11.70 -6.96
CA GLY A 626 -2.82 11.70 -8.25
C GLY A 626 -1.85 10.53 -8.32
N GLY A 627 -1.92 9.67 -9.33
CA GLY A 627 -1.17 8.42 -9.42
C GLY A 627 -1.72 7.27 -8.56
N GLY A 628 -2.88 7.44 -7.92
CA GLY A 628 -3.60 6.41 -7.17
C GLY A 628 -4.65 5.68 -8.03
N ALA A 629 -5.10 4.52 -7.55
CA ALA A 629 -6.10 3.68 -8.20
C ALA A 629 -6.98 2.90 -7.21
N ALA A 630 -8.18 2.49 -7.64
CA ALA A 630 -9.05 1.60 -6.87
C ALA A 630 -9.31 0.30 -7.64
N TYR A 631 -9.83 -0.73 -6.97
CA TYR A 631 -10.07 -2.05 -7.58
C TYR A 631 -11.49 -2.52 -7.25
N LEU A 632 -12.42 -2.29 -8.17
CA LEU A 632 -13.84 -2.56 -7.98
C LEU A 632 -14.21 -3.87 -8.68
N ARG A 633 -14.82 -4.82 -7.97
CA ARG A 633 -15.14 -6.16 -8.49
C ARG A 633 -16.64 -6.39 -8.59
N PHE A 634 -17.06 -7.04 -9.66
CA PHE A 634 -18.46 -7.41 -9.90
C PHE A 634 -18.58 -8.56 -10.89
N GLY A 635 -19.71 -9.26 -10.85
CA GLY A 635 -20.10 -10.27 -11.83
C GLY A 635 -21.15 -9.74 -12.80
N VAL A 636 -21.30 -10.41 -13.94
CA VAL A 636 -22.39 -10.20 -14.90
C VAL A 636 -22.97 -11.58 -15.22
N ALA A 637 -24.29 -11.72 -15.06
CA ALA A 637 -24.99 -12.99 -15.25
C ALA A 637 -24.85 -13.52 -16.69
N PRO A 638 -24.99 -14.85 -16.91
CA PRO A 638 -25.04 -15.42 -18.25
C PRO A 638 -26.10 -14.74 -19.12
N SER A 639 -25.72 -14.38 -20.35
CA SER A 639 -26.48 -13.59 -21.31
C SER A 639 -26.94 -12.20 -20.80
N GLY A 640 -26.51 -11.81 -19.60
CA GLY A 640 -26.79 -10.53 -18.99
C GLY A 640 -25.98 -9.40 -19.61
N ARG A 641 -26.35 -8.18 -19.25
CA ARG A 641 -25.66 -6.95 -19.64
C ARG A 641 -25.47 -6.10 -18.41
N ALA A 642 -24.30 -5.49 -18.30
CA ALA A 642 -23.98 -4.56 -17.24
C ALA A 642 -23.64 -3.19 -17.81
N GLY A 643 -23.92 -2.16 -17.02
CA GLY A 643 -23.44 -0.81 -17.26
C GLY A 643 -22.73 -0.26 -16.04
N ILE A 644 -21.61 0.41 -16.26
CA ILE A 644 -20.90 1.19 -15.25
C ILE A 644 -20.95 2.64 -15.68
N ARG A 645 -21.38 3.51 -14.78
CA ARG A 645 -21.34 4.96 -14.96
C ARG A 645 -20.48 5.59 -13.89
N VAL A 646 -19.53 6.40 -14.32
CA VAL A 646 -18.63 7.14 -13.43
C VAL A 646 -18.78 8.62 -13.65
N THR A 647 -18.96 9.36 -12.57
CA THR A 647 -19.04 10.83 -12.58
C THR A 647 -18.06 11.43 -11.59
N SER A 648 -17.76 12.71 -11.74
CA SER A 648 -17.07 13.51 -10.73
C SER A 648 -17.93 14.72 -10.42
N GLY A 649 -18.43 14.83 -9.19
CA GLY A 649 -19.41 15.88 -8.83
C GLY A 649 -20.68 15.85 -9.69
N GLY A 650 -21.12 14.67 -10.12
CA GLY A 650 -22.31 14.49 -10.95
C GLY A 650 -22.12 14.74 -12.46
N VAL A 651 -20.94 15.19 -12.90
CA VAL A 651 -20.63 15.46 -14.32
C VAL A 651 -19.64 14.45 -14.89
N THR A 652 -19.43 14.50 -16.21
CA THR A 652 -18.43 13.69 -16.91
C THR A 652 -17.05 13.85 -16.27
N PRO A 653 -16.34 12.74 -16.00
CA PRO A 653 -15.02 12.81 -15.38
C PRO A 653 -13.99 13.56 -16.24
N PRO A 654 -12.96 14.14 -15.60
CA PRO A 654 -11.91 14.85 -16.33
C PRO A 654 -11.06 13.91 -17.19
N ALA A 655 -10.35 14.46 -18.18
CA ALA A 655 -9.55 13.69 -19.15
C ALA A 655 -8.42 12.87 -18.51
N ASN A 656 -7.95 13.27 -17.32
CA ASN A 656 -6.96 12.56 -16.54
C ASN A 656 -7.56 11.45 -15.66
N LEU A 657 -8.88 11.21 -15.66
CA LEU A 657 -9.39 9.92 -15.27
C LEU A 657 -9.11 8.91 -16.38
N ARG A 658 -8.43 7.83 -16.04
CA ARG A 658 -8.25 6.66 -16.89
C ARG A 658 -8.86 5.46 -16.22
N ILE A 659 -9.36 4.52 -17.01
CA ILE A 659 -9.93 3.29 -16.50
C ILE A 659 -9.29 2.11 -17.21
N SER A 660 -9.17 1.01 -16.48
CA SER A 660 -8.89 -0.31 -17.03
C SER A 660 -9.97 -1.28 -16.55
N ILE A 661 -10.47 -2.14 -17.42
CA ILE A 661 -11.41 -3.21 -17.07
C ILE A 661 -10.80 -4.53 -17.50
N VAL A 662 -10.59 -5.42 -16.54
CA VAL A 662 -10.08 -6.77 -16.78
C VAL A 662 -11.22 -7.76 -16.63
N ARG A 663 -11.42 -8.66 -17.59
CA ARG A 663 -12.31 -9.82 -17.40
C ARG A 663 -11.55 -10.94 -16.70
N THR A 664 -12.04 -11.36 -15.55
CA THR A 664 -11.39 -12.37 -14.68
C THR A 664 -12.06 -13.75 -14.74
N LYS A 665 -13.25 -13.86 -15.33
CA LYS A 665 -13.99 -15.12 -15.53
C LYS A 665 -14.89 -15.01 -16.75
#